data_AF-A0A1V6W863-F1
#
_entry.id   AF-A0A1V6W863-F1
#
_cell.length_a   1.000
_cell.length_b   1.000
_cell.length_c   1.000
_cell.angle_alpha   90.00
_cell.angle_beta   90.00
_cell.angle_gamma   90.00
#
_symmetry.space_group_name_H-M   'P 1'
#
loop_
_entity.id
_entity.type
_entity.pdbx_description
1 polymer ?
#
loop_
_entity_poly.entity_id
_entity_poly.type
_entity_poly.pdbx_seq_one_letter_code
_entity_poly.pdbx_strand_id
1 'polypeptide(L)'
;VSGVNGLDTWHGHARKPRGADTVQVNTSGSAAHQESGPAASTVGLNIMKSGPRMEALINDHQSQDLDILLIQEPSITTYRTHVNHSAWRLYRPTTQTDAVRFRSLIYVNRRISTSSHRQIPCNHPDVVAIKIWTTASQTLFFSVYIPPVPLFTADEASAVPALTAIANTITAAVQNEQRSTSVIITGDFNRHHPMWGGNHIPPRFIEDASDLITFFQTYNLSSCLPRGTATYWALNNPGQNSTIDQTVTDNPGLLVKCHLYHENYGSDHRATYSEWSLQPQSKPSTKARKAYERADWARIGEEVVQQMNPWKQIKTRPTLDRVVETLTAATAQAVDRFTPDTRPTPYSKRWFTPDLNIQQVEVNQLRRRWQANCAELGREHANTTAAFEAMQQKRRAWTRTIEKAKSSHWKQFLDEAGEGKLWKAATYMKRRETWGCVPTLRVGPDECTQNEDKARAFMDAFFPAMNTPVVRPPITSKTELQWHPITEVEIERSLKAAKGNTAPGEDHLPMLVWKKLWKHLKAIIVSIFAVCIELGHHPRQWRSAKIIVLRKPGKPDYSAPGAYRPISLLNTLGKLLEAVMARRLSFLAEKHGLLPNSQFGGRPGRTTEQALLVLSSAIDKAWYKHKVVTLIAFDLKGAFNGVNKTSLDASLQARRIPLVARKWIASFMSDRHANIGFDDFRTETAPLVNAGLAQGSPLSPILFAFFNADLVDQPVDSQGGASAFIDDYFRWRVGGSVQENLSKIQSEDVPRIEEWARRTGSCFAAEKTELIHLTRKKGEHREGQIIFDGTDVKPSPTAKLLGVVFDQRLRWKEHVQQVIKRATKTAIALSGLRHLRPEQMRQLYQACVAPIVDYASTVWHDPLRDKVHIRHLNTVQRNVLIRILSAFRTVATATL
;
A
#
# COMPACT_ATOMS: atom_id res chain seq x y z
N VAL A 1 1.99 14.62 59.08
CA VAL A 1 2.69 13.58 59.87
C VAL A 1 3.55 12.81 58.88
N SER A 2 4.69 13.42 58.53
CA SER A 2 6.07 12.97 58.82
C SER A 2 6.47 11.80 57.90
N GLY A 3 7.21 12.06 56.82
CA GLY A 3 8.69 12.16 56.82
C GLY A 3 9.22 10.77 56.44
N VAL A 4 10.08 10.57 55.45
CA VAL A 4 11.52 10.84 55.52
C VAL A 4 12.11 10.83 54.10
N ASN A 5 12.92 11.86 53.82
CA ASN A 5 13.85 11.98 52.70
C ASN A 5 15.08 11.09 52.92
N GLY A 6 15.67 10.57 51.84
CA GLY A 6 16.97 9.90 51.87
C GLY A 6 17.60 9.88 50.48
N LEU A 7 18.34 10.93 50.16
CA LEU A 7 19.37 10.97 49.11
C LEU A 7 20.48 10.00 49.49
N ASP A 8 21.00 9.23 48.53
CA ASP A 8 22.39 8.78 48.60
C ASP A 8 22.99 8.63 47.19
N THR A 9 23.92 9.54 46.92
CA THR A 9 24.86 9.58 45.81
C THR A 9 26.00 8.60 46.07
N TRP A 10 26.23 7.65 45.17
CA TRP A 10 27.45 6.83 45.16
C TRP A 10 28.27 7.08 43.89
N HIS A 11 29.28 7.95 44.02
CA HIS A 11 30.41 8.06 43.11
C HIS A 11 31.41 6.95 43.41
N GLY A 12 31.52 5.97 42.50
CA GLY A 12 32.55 4.93 42.53
C GLY A 12 33.67 5.23 41.54
N HIS A 13 34.83 5.64 42.05
CA HIS A 13 36.10 5.69 41.33
C HIS A 13 36.52 4.29 40.84
N ALA A 14 36.67 4.12 39.52
CA ALA A 14 37.32 2.95 38.94
C ALA A 14 38.73 3.33 38.44
N ARG A 15 39.73 2.74 39.10
CA ARG A 15 41.16 2.84 38.83
C ARG A 15 41.51 2.31 37.43
N LYS A 16 42.38 3.04 36.71
CA LYS A 16 43.12 2.58 35.52
C LYS A 16 44.12 1.48 35.93
N PRO A 17 44.20 0.35 35.20
CA PRO A 17 45.40 -0.49 35.20
C PRO A 17 46.42 0.05 34.20
N ARG A 18 47.69 0.09 34.63
CA ARG A 18 48.88 0.38 33.81
C ARG A 18 49.36 -0.90 33.11
N GLY A 19 49.94 -0.72 31.91
CA GLY A 19 51.11 -1.45 31.44
C GLY A 19 50.89 -2.81 30.77
N ALA A 20 50.94 -2.83 29.44
CA ALA A 20 51.48 -3.94 28.65
C ALA A 20 52.01 -3.39 27.33
N ASP A 21 53.22 -3.81 26.98
CA ASP A 21 54.14 -3.20 26.03
C ASP A 21 53.66 -3.24 24.57
N THR A 22 53.69 -2.08 23.90
CA THR A 22 53.48 -1.96 22.45
C THR A 22 54.83 -1.75 21.77
N VAL A 23 55.25 -2.75 21.00
CA VAL A 23 56.39 -2.68 20.08
C VAL A 23 56.11 -1.59 19.04
N GLN A 24 56.99 -0.58 18.98
CA GLN A 24 56.95 0.50 18.00
C GLN A 24 57.20 -0.03 16.58
N VAL A 25 56.28 0.28 15.66
CA VAL A 25 56.56 0.29 14.21
C VAL A 25 56.41 1.73 13.74
N ASN A 26 57.52 2.29 13.26
CA ASN A 26 57.64 3.65 12.74
C ASN A 26 56.60 3.96 11.65
N THR A 27 55.81 5.02 11.85
CA THR A 27 55.05 5.68 10.78
C THR A 27 55.29 7.20 10.85
N SER A 28 56.22 7.67 10.02
CA SER A 28 56.36 9.09 9.69
C SER A 28 55.49 9.38 8.46
N GLY A 29 54.42 10.15 8.65
CA GLY A 29 53.55 10.60 7.55
C GLY A 29 52.36 11.38 8.09
N SER A 30 52.48 12.70 8.10
CA SER A 30 51.47 13.68 8.52
C SER A 30 50.12 13.43 7.82
N ALA A 31 49.11 12.97 8.57
CA ALA A 31 47.73 12.91 8.12
C ALA A 31 47.02 14.22 8.45
N ALA A 32 46.75 15.04 7.44
CA ALA A 32 45.71 16.04 7.51
C ALA A 32 44.37 15.32 7.69
N HIS A 33 43.65 15.62 8.77
CA HIS A 33 42.27 15.19 8.97
C HIS A 33 41.39 15.80 7.88
N GLN A 34 41.18 15.05 6.79
CA GLN A 34 40.12 15.30 5.84
C GLN A 34 38.82 14.79 6.47
N GLU A 35 37.90 15.71 6.80
CA GLU A 35 36.53 15.36 7.19
C GLU A 35 35.93 14.44 6.13
N SER A 36 35.60 13.21 6.52
CA SER A 36 35.03 12.20 5.63
C SER A 36 33.66 12.66 5.13
N GLY A 37 33.54 12.84 3.82
CA GLY A 37 32.24 13.07 3.17
C GLY A 37 31.25 11.92 3.43
N PRO A 38 29.94 12.15 3.23
CA PRO A 38 28.91 11.15 3.50
C PRO A 38 29.08 9.91 2.60
N ALA A 39 29.08 8.73 3.21
CA ALA A 39 29.25 7.43 2.56
C ALA A 39 28.02 6.53 2.76
N ALA A 40 27.73 5.67 1.77
CA ALA A 40 26.66 4.68 1.85
C ALA A 40 27.17 3.39 2.50
N SER A 41 26.48 2.95 3.55
CA SER A 41 26.86 1.81 4.39
C SER A 41 26.00 0.58 4.09
N THR A 42 26.63 -0.58 3.89
CA THR A 42 25.93 -1.81 3.54
C THR A 42 26.36 -3.00 4.39
N VAL A 43 25.42 -3.93 4.62
CA VAL A 43 25.70 -5.20 5.27
C VAL A 43 25.15 -6.36 4.45
N GLY A 44 26.02 -7.32 4.11
CA GLY A 44 25.67 -8.62 3.55
C GLY A 44 25.58 -9.70 4.63
N LEU A 45 24.51 -10.49 4.68
CA LEU A 45 24.39 -11.59 5.65
C LEU A 45 23.43 -12.69 5.19
N ASN A 46 23.91 -13.93 5.20
CA ASN A 46 23.06 -15.12 5.21
C ASN A 46 22.44 -15.35 6.60
N ILE A 47 21.12 -15.48 6.68
CA ILE A 47 20.34 -15.57 7.93
C ILE A 47 19.89 -17.03 8.25
N MET A 48 20.26 -18.00 7.41
CA MET A 48 19.88 -19.42 7.48
C MET A 48 18.37 -19.63 7.71
N LYS A 49 17.55 -18.95 6.93
CA LYS A 49 16.09 -19.12 6.89
C LYS A 49 15.40 -18.79 8.22
N SER A 50 16.09 -18.13 9.16
CA SER A 50 15.62 -17.96 10.54
C SER A 50 14.91 -16.63 10.77
N GLY A 51 13.61 -16.70 11.09
CA GLY A 51 12.79 -15.52 11.40
C GLY A 51 13.33 -14.71 12.58
N PRO A 52 13.61 -15.34 13.74
CA PRO A 52 14.17 -14.65 14.89
C PRO A 52 15.48 -13.91 14.60
N ARG A 53 16.37 -14.46 13.77
CA ARG A 53 17.63 -13.81 13.41
C ARG A 53 17.44 -12.61 12.50
N MET A 54 16.57 -12.73 11.49
CA MET A 54 16.21 -11.61 10.62
C MET A 54 15.60 -10.47 11.45
N GLU A 55 14.75 -10.82 12.41
CA GLU A 55 14.19 -9.84 13.34
C GLU A 55 15.26 -9.25 14.26
N ALA A 56 16.23 -10.02 14.75
CA ALA A 56 17.33 -9.46 15.54
C ALA A 56 18.12 -8.42 14.71
N LEU A 57 18.50 -8.77 13.47
CA LEU A 57 19.18 -7.86 12.55
C LEU A 57 18.38 -6.59 12.29
N ILE A 58 17.18 -6.69 11.74
CA ILE A 58 16.44 -5.52 11.23
C ILE A 58 15.96 -4.56 12.32
N ASN A 59 16.06 -4.98 13.58
CA ASN A 59 15.64 -4.20 14.74
C ASN A 59 16.80 -3.75 15.61
N ASP A 60 18.04 -4.13 15.29
CA ASP A 60 19.23 -3.55 15.92
C ASP A 60 19.32 -2.07 15.56
N HIS A 61 19.57 -1.21 16.55
CA HIS A 61 19.79 0.22 16.31
C HIS A 61 20.95 0.46 15.36
N GLN A 62 22.06 -0.25 15.53
CA GLN A 62 23.23 -0.07 14.66
C GLN A 62 22.93 -0.47 13.22
N SER A 63 21.98 -1.39 13.02
CA SER A 63 21.52 -1.72 11.67
C SER A 63 20.67 -0.61 11.05
N GLN A 64 19.90 0.15 11.85
CA GLN A 64 19.04 1.23 11.35
C GLN A 64 19.84 2.42 10.83
N ASP A 65 21.09 2.52 11.25
CA ASP A 65 22.06 3.49 10.75
C ASP A 65 22.71 3.03 9.43
N LEU A 66 22.41 1.81 8.95
CA LEU A 66 22.85 1.31 7.64
C LEU A 66 21.92 1.76 6.51
N ASP A 67 22.47 1.86 5.30
CA ASP A 67 21.73 2.22 4.10
C ASP A 67 21.11 1.03 3.38
N ILE A 68 21.83 -0.09 3.30
CA ILE A 68 21.42 -1.27 2.53
C ILE A 68 21.73 -2.55 3.28
N LEU A 69 20.78 -3.47 3.35
CA LEU A 69 21.00 -4.86 3.79
C LEU A 69 20.82 -5.80 2.60
N LEU A 70 21.82 -6.64 2.31
CA LEU A 70 21.80 -7.68 1.29
C LEU A 70 21.68 -9.04 1.99
N ILE A 71 20.49 -9.65 1.95
CA ILE A 71 20.15 -10.80 2.79
C ILE A 71 20.06 -12.07 1.96
N GLN A 72 20.80 -13.09 2.37
CA GLN A 72 20.74 -14.43 1.81
C GLN A 72 20.00 -15.39 2.75
N GLU A 73 19.40 -16.43 2.16
CA GLU A 73 18.50 -17.37 2.82
C GLU A 73 17.52 -16.71 3.81
N PRO A 74 16.64 -15.81 3.34
CA PRO A 74 15.72 -15.13 4.22
C PRO A 74 14.72 -16.11 4.85
N SER A 75 14.24 -15.75 6.04
CA SER A 75 13.09 -16.43 6.63
C SER A 75 11.84 -16.19 5.78
N ILE A 76 11.10 -17.27 5.53
CA ILE A 76 9.82 -17.20 4.82
C ILE A 76 8.79 -17.88 5.71
N THR A 77 7.77 -17.12 6.09
CA THR A 77 6.64 -17.67 6.87
C THR A 77 5.85 -18.68 6.03
N THR A 78 5.04 -19.53 6.66
CA THR A 78 4.06 -20.43 5.99
C THR A 78 3.20 -19.71 4.93
N TYR A 79 2.97 -18.41 5.08
CA TYR A 79 2.18 -17.59 4.14
C TYR A 79 3.00 -16.95 3.01
N ARG A 80 4.23 -17.41 2.75
CA ARG A 80 5.17 -16.83 1.77
C ARG A 80 5.36 -15.31 1.98
N THR A 81 5.62 -14.91 3.22
CA THR A 81 5.92 -13.51 3.60
C THR A 81 7.28 -13.42 4.27
N HIS A 82 7.90 -12.24 4.16
CA HIS A 82 9.20 -11.91 4.74
C HIS A 82 9.04 -10.91 5.89
N VAL A 83 10.09 -10.77 6.70
CA VAL A 83 10.12 -9.79 7.79
C VAL A 83 10.04 -8.39 7.20
N ASN A 84 9.07 -7.60 7.65
CA ASN A 84 8.88 -6.22 7.22
C ASN A 84 9.13 -5.28 8.39
N HIS A 85 9.77 -4.16 8.13
CA HIS A 85 10.07 -3.14 9.13
C HIS A 85 9.81 -1.74 8.57
N SER A 86 9.38 -0.81 9.43
CA SER A 86 8.97 0.53 9.00
C SER A 86 10.12 1.38 8.48
N ALA A 87 11.36 1.10 8.90
CA ALA A 87 12.55 1.81 8.43
C ALA A 87 13.04 1.36 7.06
N TRP A 88 12.57 0.22 6.54
CA TRP A 88 13.15 -0.41 5.35
C TRP A 88 12.14 -0.53 4.20
N ARG A 89 12.65 -0.48 2.96
CA ARG A 89 11.98 -0.88 1.72
C ARG A 89 12.54 -2.22 1.28
N LEU A 90 11.68 -3.18 1.00
CA LEU A 90 12.06 -4.53 0.62
C LEU A 90 11.99 -4.72 -0.90
N TYR A 91 13.09 -5.16 -1.50
CA TYR A 91 13.20 -5.62 -2.88
C TYR A 91 13.40 -7.15 -2.93
N ARG A 92 12.71 -7.80 -3.85
CA ARG A 92 12.65 -9.26 -4.03
C ARG A 92 13.02 -9.63 -5.46
N PRO A 93 13.39 -10.88 -5.78
CA PRO A 93 13.63 -11.28 -7.16
C PRO A 93 12.45 -10.92 -8.07
N THR A 94 12.73 -10.41 -9.26
CA THR A 94 11.69 -10.03 -10.24
C THR A 94 11.05 -11.25 -10.89
N THR A 95 11.77 -12.36 -10.97
CA THR A 95 11.25 -13.63 -11.48
C THR A 95 10.40 -14.31 -10.40
N GLN A 96 9.10 -14.49 -10.65
CA GLN A 96 8.20 -15.22 -9.75
C GLN A 96 7.92 -16.61 -10.32
N THR A 97 8.50 -17.66 -9.73
CA THR A 97 8.11 -19.04 -10.01
C THR A 97 7.41 -19.62 -8.78
N ASP A 98 6.28 -20.31 -8.99
CA ASP A 98 5.53 -20.91 -7.87
C ASP A 98 6.27 -22.09 -7.21
N ALA A 99 7.26 -22.64 -7.91
CA ALA A 99 8.05 -23.80 -7.55
C ALA A 99 9.32 -23.49 -6.72
N VAL A 100 9.95 -22.32 -6.91
CA VAL A 100 11.28 -22.05 -6.31
C VAL A 100 11.17 -21.05 -5.16
N ARG A 101 11.78 -21.41 -4.03
CA ARG A 101 11.94 -20.53 -2.88
C ARG A 101 13.03 -19.49 -3.18
N PHE A 102 12.71 -18.20 -3.16
CA PHE A 102 13.71 -17.13 -3.31
C PHE A 102 14.71 -17.13 -2.14
N ARG A 103 16.01 -17.09 -2.45
CA ARG A 103 17.09 -17.13 -1.44
C ARG A 103 17.85 -15.82 -1.28
N SER A 104 17.44 -14.74 -1.95
CA SER A 104 18.09 -13.44 -1.86
C SER A 104 17.07 -12.30 -1.74
N LEU A 105 17.38 -11.27 -0.94
CA LEU A 105 16.58 -10.04 -0.74
C LEU A 105 17.49 -8.82 -0.59
N ILE A 106 16.98 -7.63 -0.93
CA ILE A 106 17.63 -6.36 -0.59
C ILE A 106 16.67 -5.50 0.25
N TYR A 107 17.15 -4.93 1.35
CA TYR A 107 16.46 -3.91 2.12
C TYR A 107 17.18 -2.57 1.94
N VAL A 108 16.48 -1.55 1.45
CA VAL A 108 17.01 -0.17 1.37
C VAL A 108 16.37 0.68 2.44
N ASN A 109 17.17 1.42 3.20
CA ASN A 109 16.69 2.28 4.26
C ASN A 109 15.80 3.39 3.69
N ARG A 110 14.67 3.67 4.36
CA ARG A 110 13.70 4.68 3.94
C ARG A 110 14.23 6.11 4.01
N ARG A 111 15.39 6.33 4.64
CA ARG A 111 16.13 7.60 4.58
C ARG A 111 16.68 7.89 3.20
N ILE A 112 16.94 6.86 2.37
CA ILE A 112 17.33 7.07 0.97
C ILE A 112 16.08 7.38 0.14
N SER A 113 16.11 8.46 -0.62
CA SER A 113 15.03 8.93 -1.48
C SER A 113 14.76 7.94 -2.63
N THR A 114 13.50 7.68 -2.98
CA THR A 114 13.21 6.88 -4.20
C THR A 114 13.55 7.62 -5.49
N SER A 115 13.89 8.91 -5.42
CA SER A 115 14.46 9.67 -6.55
C SER A 115 15.93 9.32 -6.83
N SER A 116 16.58 8.50 -5.99
CA SER A 116 17.98 8.08 -6.17
C SER A 116 18.20 6.58 -6.13
N HIS A 117 17.14 5.76 -6.07
CA HIS A 117 17.27 4.30 -6.18
C HIS A 117 16.02 3.62 -6.76
N ARG A 118 16.21 2.47 -7.42
CA ARG A 118 15.14 1.64 -7.99
C ARG A 118 15.54 0.18 -8.08
N GLN A 119 14.54 -0.69 -8.18
CA GLN A 119 14.77 -2.08 -8.53
C GLN A 119 15.11 -2.23 -10.02
N ILE A 120 16.06 -3.13 -10.33
CA ILE A 120 16.35 -3.51 -11.71
C ILE A 120 15.90 -4.97 -11.92
N PRO A 121 15.19 -5.27 -13.03
CA PRO A 121 14.86 -6.65 -13.37
C PRO A 121 16.12 -7.48 -13.60
N CYS A 122 16.21 -8.61 -12.89
CA CYS A 122 17.25 -9.61 -13.09
C CYS A 122 16.58 -10.98 -13.16
N ASN A 123 16.80 -11.72 -14.24
CA ASN A 123 16.04 -12.93 -14.54
C ASN A 123 16.59 -14.17 -13.80
N HIS A 124 16.62 -14.15 -12.47
CA HIS A 124 17.02 -15.28 -11.64
C HIS A 124 16.33 -15.26 -10.27
N PRO A 125 15.83 -16.41 -9.75
CA PRO A 125 15.10 -16.45 -8.47
C PRO A 125 15.96 -16.19 -7.23
N ASP A 126 17.29 -16.25 -7.34
CA ASP A 126 18.22 -16.03 -6.23
C ASP A 126 19.12 -14.80 -6.40
N VAL A 127 18.79 -13.94 -7.37
CA VAL A 127 19.47 -12.66 -7.57
C VAL A 127 18.47 -11.52 -7.41
N VAL A 128 18.84 -10.51 -6.63
CA VAL A 128 18.09 -9.27 -6.53
C VAL A 128 19.02 -8.13 -6.89
N ALA A 129 18.58 -7.29 -7.82
CA ALA A 129 19.35 -6.13 -8.27
C ALA A 129 18.60 -4.83 -7.94
N ILE A 130 19.32 -3.85 -7.41
CA ILE A 130 18.88 -2.46 -7.35
C ILE A 130 19.92 -1.58 -8.01
N LYS A 131 19.49 -0.39 -8.40
CA LYS A 131 20.37 0.66 -8.89
C LYS A 131 20.23 1.86 -7.96
N ILE A 132 21.35 2.44 -7.57
CA ILE A 132 21.44 3.71 -6.88
C ILE A 132 22.15 4.69 -7.80
N TRP A 133 21.70 5.95 -7.85
CA TRP A 133 22.32 6.94 -8.72
C TRP A 133 22.44 8.32 -8.06
N THR A 134 23.40 9.07 -8.56
CA THR A 134 23.58 10.51 -8.32
C THR A 134 23.34 11.27 -9.63
N THR A 135 23.61 12.57 -9.64
CA THR A 135 23.59 13.37 -10.88
C THR A 135 24.66 12.92 -11.88
N ALA A 136 25.83 12.46 -11.40
CA ALA A 136 27.00 12.17 -12.24
C ALA A 136 27.27 10.66 -12.47
N SER A 137 26.85 9.79 -11.55
CA SER A 137 27.20 8.37 -11.56
C SER A 137 26.04 7.46 -11.16
N GLN A 138 26.17 6.17 -11.46
CA GLN A 138 25.25 5.15 -10.99
C GLN A 138 25.97 3.88 -10.55
N THR A 139 25.35 3.15 -9.64
CA THR A 139 25.90 1.93 -9.07
C THR A 139 24.83 0.85 -9.00
N LEU A 140 25.13 -0.31 -9.57
CA LEU A 140 24.30 -1.50 -9.49
C LEU A 140 24.70 -2.32 -8.27
N PHE A 141 23.74 -2.60 -7.38
CA PHE A 141 23.91 -3.49 -6.25
C PHE A 141 23.20 -4.81 -6.52
N PHE A 142 23.94 -5.90 -6.39
CA PHE A 142 23.42 -7.26 -6.50
C PHE A 142 23.53 -7.98 -5.16
N SER A 143 22.41 -8.54 -4.70
CA SER A 143 22.40 -9.55 -3.64
C SER A 143 22.27 -10.92 -4.29
N VAL A 144 23.25 -11.79 -4.07
CA VAL A 144 23.36 -13.08 -4.76
C VAL A 144 23.37 -14.24 -3.76
N TYR A 145 22.69 -15.33 -4.12
CA TYR A 145 22.88 -16.63 -3.48
C TYR A 145 23.15 -17.67 -4.56
N ILE A 146 24.27 -18.38 -4.45
CA ILE A 146 24.61 -19.53 -5.31
C ILE A 146 24.54 -20.80 -4.46
N PRO A 147 23.82 -21.86 -4.88
CA PRO A 147 23.76 -23.11 -4.13
C PRO A 147 25.13 -23.80 -4.01
N PRO A 148 25.40 -24.51 -2.91
CA PRO A 148 26.59 -25.34 -2.79
C PRO A 148 26.56 -26.50 -3.80
N VAL A 149 27.73 -26.95 -4.25
CA VAL A 149 27.87 -28.13 -5.12
C VAL A 149 27.72 -29.41 -4.28
N PRO A 150 26.74 -30.29 -4.57
CA PRO A 150 26.60 -31.57 -3.90
C PRO A 150 27.80 -32.47 -4.18
N LEU A 151 28.24 -33.22 -3.17
CA LEU A 151 29.40 -34.11 -3.30
C LEU A 151 29.21 -35.26 -4.30
N PHE A 152 27.95 -35.62 -4.63
CA PHE A 152 27.59 -36.82 -5.40
C PHE A 152 26.69 -36.57 -6.63
N THR A 153 26.26 -35.33 -6.88
CA THR A 153 25.41 -34.97 -8.04
C THR A 153 25.77 -33.56 -8.54
N ALA A 154 26.48 -33.46 -9.67
CA ALA A 154 27.02 -32.19 -10.17
C ALA A 154 25.98 -31.31 -10.91
N ASP A 155 24.91 -31.90 -11.44
CA ASP A 155 24.08 -31.24 -12.46
C ASP A 155 23.13 -30.13 -11.93
N GLU A 156 22.85 -30.07 -10.62
CA GLU A 156 21.86 -29.12 -10.05
C GLU A 156 22.43 -27.81 -9.49
N ALA A 157 23.76 -27.61 -9.45
CA ALA A 157 24.39 -26.54 -8.67
C ALA A 157 25.20 -25.50 -9.47
N SER A 158 25.06 -25.45 -10.79
CA SER A 158 25.81 -24.52 -11.65
C SER A 158 25.57 -23.04 -11.28
N ALA A 159 26.63 -22.25 -11.25
CA ALA A 159 26.58 -20.80 -11.05
C ALA A 159 26.19 -20.05 -12.34
N VAL A 160 26.36 -20.68 -13.51
CA VAL A 160 26.21 -20.06 -14.83
C VAL A 160 24.87 -19.34 -15.00
N PRO A 161 23.69 -19.92 -14.67
CA PRO A 161 22.42 -19.22 -14.89
C PRO A 161 22.31 -17.89 -14.13
N ALA A 162 22.80 -17.85 -12.89
CA ALA A 162 22.81 -16.63 -12.08
C ALA A 162 23.79 -15.60 -12.65
N LEU A 163 24.99 -16.03 -13.06
CA LEU A 163 26.02 -15.16 -13.63
C LEU A 163 25.59 -14.60 -14.99
N THR A 164 24.97 -15.40 -15.86
CA THR A 164 24.38 -14.94 -17.13
C THR A 164 23.28 -13.91 -16.89
N ALA A 165 22.43 -14.10 -15.89
CA ALA A 165 21.40 -13.12 -15.54
C ALA A 165 22.01 -11.79 -15.07
N ILE A 166 23.08 -11.84 -14.26
CA ILE A 166 23.82 -10.65 -13.82
C ILE A 166 24.49 -9.96 -15.01
N ALA A 167 25.21 -10.70 -15.85
CA ALA A 167 25.85 -10.21 -17.08
C ALA A 167 24.86 -9.44 -17.96
N ASN A 168 23.73 -10.06 -18.30
CA ASN A 168 22.68 -9.43 -19.11
C ASN A 168 22.16 -8.14 -18.47
N THR A 169 22.05 -8.12 -17.13
CA THR A 169 21.62 -6.94 -16.38
C THR A 169 22.65 -5.81 -16.44
N ILE A 170 23.94 -6.13 -16.30
CA ILE A 170 25.04 -5.16 -16.41
C ILE A 170 25.09 -4.58 -17.83
N THR A 171 25.09 -5.44 -18.85
CA THR A 171 25.14 -5.02 -20.26
C THR A 171 23.98 -4.09 -20.61
N ALA A 172 22.76 -4.44 -20.19
CA ALA A 172 21.59 -3.59 -20.43
C ALA A 172 21.66 -2.24 -19.70
N ALA A 173 22.28 -2.17 -18.52
CA ALA A 173 22.43 -0.93 -17.78
C ALA A 173 23.52 -0.01 -18.36
N VAL A 174 24.60 -0.58 -18.90
CA VAL A 174 25.70 0.16 -19.54
C VAL A 174 25.29 0.69 -20.91
N GLN A 175 24.51 -0.07 -21.70
CA GLN A 175 24.09 0.32 -23.04
C GLN A 175 23.04 1.45 -23.07
N ASN A 176 22.25 1.61 -22.00
CA ASN A 176 21.05 2.45 -22.01
C ASN A 176 21.20 3.82 -21.31
N GLU A 177 22.36 4.17 -20.74
CA GLU A 177 22.48 5.37 -19.91
C GLU A 177 23.78 6.18 -20.10
N GLN A 178 23.67 7.51 -20.01
CA GLN A 178 24.80 8.45 -20.12
C GLN A 178 25.71 8.50 -18.88
N ARG A 179 25.38 7.75 -17.81
CA ARG A 179 26.09 7.80 -16.53
C ARG A 179 27.15 6.72 -16.44
N SER A 180 28.30 7.08 -15.87
CA SER A 180 29.31 6.08 -15.48
C SER A 180 28.67 5.09 -14.50
N THR A 181 28.82 3.80 -14.82
CA THR A 181 28.18 2.69 -14.10
C THR A 181 29.24 1.89 -13.37
N SER A 182 29.06 1.70 -12.07
CA SER A 182 29.85 0.76 -11.27
C SER A 182 28.97 -0.38 -10.76
N VAL A 183 29.59 -1.50 -10.43
CA VAL A 183 28.95 -2.75 -10.04
C VAL A 183 29.46 -3.17 -8.66
N ILE A 184 28.53 -3.50 -7.77
CA ILE A 184 28.80 -4.08 -6.45
C ILE A 184 27.97 -5.35 -6.32
N ILE A 185 28.64 -6.48 -6.09
CA ILE A 185 27.99 -7.78 -5.90
C ILE A 185 28.34 -8.27 -4.50
N THR A 186 27.32 -8.55 -3.69
CA THR A 186 27.48 -9.11 -2.35
C THR A 186 26.60 -10.34 -2.20
N GLY A 187 27.12 -11.40 -1.60
CA GLY A 187 26.31 -12.60 -1.45
C GLY A 187 27.05 -13.79 -0.86
N ASP A 188 26.29 -14.86 -0.72
CA ASP A 188 26.78 -16.18 -0.36
C ASP A 188 26.97 -16.99 -1.65
N PHE A 189 28.22 -17.20 -2.04
CA PHE A 189 28.57 -17.85 -3.29
C PHE A 189 28.73 -19.37 -3.14
N ASN A 190 28.85 -19.89 -1.92
CA ASN A 190 29.11 -21.32 -1.66
C ASN A 190 30.21 -21.93 -2.56
N ARG A 191 31.28 -21.15 -2.83
CA ARG A 191 32.45 -21.56 -3.63
C ARG A 191 33.74 -21.23 -2.91
N HIS A 192 34.76 -22.06 -3.11
CA HIS A 192 36.04 -21.93 -2.45
C HIS A 192 37.14 -21.75 -3.51
N HIS A 193 37.88 -20.65 -3.44
CA HIS A 193 39.01 -20.43 -4.33
C HIS A 193 40.17 -19.73 -3.61
N PRO A 194 41.43 -20.04 -3.96
CA PRO A 194 42.59 -19.39 -3.36
C PRO A 194 42.56 -17.87 -3.39
N MET A 195 41.92 -17.25 -4.40
CA MET A 195 41.85 -15.79 -4.55
C MET A 195 41.19 -15.08 -3.36
N TRP A 196 40.20 -15.68 -2.70
CA TRP A 196 39.52 -15.06 -1.55
C TRP A 196 39.67 -15.84 -0.26
N GLY A 197 39.81 -17.17 -0.31
CA GLY A 197 39.86 -18.00 0.90
C GLY A 197 41.26 -18.27 1.46
N GLY A 198 42.28 -18.45 0.62
CA GLY A 198 43.65 -18.80 1.07
C GLY A 198 44.23 -20.04 0.38
N ASN A 199 45.48 -20.38 0.69
CA ASN A 199 46.22 -21.41 -0.05
C ASN A 199 45.78 -22.86 0.24
N HIS A 200 44.99 -23.09 1.29
CA HIS A 200 44.65 -24.42 1.79
C HIS A 200 43.36 -25.01 1.18
N ILE A 201 43.04 -24.66 -0.07
CA ILE A 201 41.80 -25.08 -0.75
C ILE A 201 42.09 -26.26 -1.68
N PRO A 202 41.40 -27.40 -1.51
CA PRO A 202 41.59 -28.57 -2.36
C PRO A 202 41.27 -28.29 -3.84
N PRO A 203 42.01 -28.89 -4.81
CA PRO A 203 41.83 -28.65 -6.24
C PRO A 203 40.40 -28.81 -6.77
N ARG A 204 39.66 -29.82 -6.29
CA ARG A 204 38.26 -30.05 -6.67
C ARG A 204 37.37 -28.81 -6.45
N PHE A 205 37.54 -28.10 -5.33
CA PHE A 205 36.73 -26.91 -5.07
C PHE A 205 37.16 -25.69 -5.90
N ILE A 206 38.40 -25.68 -6.38
CA ILE A 206 38.92 -24.66 -7.30
C ILE A 206 38.19 -24.77 -8.64
N GLU A 207 38.03 -26.00 -9.15
CA GLU A 207 37.28 -26.27 -10.39
C GLU A 207 35.83 -25.78 -10.29
N ASP A 208 35.16 -26.06 -9.16
CA ASP A 208 33.78 -25.62 -8.90
C ASP A 208 33.61 -24.08 -8.93
N ALA A 209 34.70 -23.33 -8.72
CA ALA A 209 34.72 -21.87 -8.72
C ALA A 209 35.10 -21.26 -10.09
N SER A 210 35.44 -22.07 -11.10
CA SER A 210 35.98 -21.59 -12.38
C SER A 210 35.07 -20.55 -13.05
N ASP A 211 33.76 -20.82 -13.11
CA ASP A 211 32.78 -19.89 -13.69
C ASP A 211 32.80 -18.51 -13.00
N LEU A 212 32.97 -18.48 -11.69
CA LEU A 212 33.06 -17.23 -10.93
C LEU A 212 34.35 -16.49 -11.20
N ILE A 213 35.47 -17.19 -11.35
CA ILE A 213 36.77 -16.59 -11.64
C ILE A 213 36.75 -15.95 -13.03
N THR A 214 36.29 -16.69 -14.03
CA THR A 214 36.12 -16.17 -15.39
C THR A 214 35.20 -14.96 -15.37
N PHE A 215 34.09 -15.01 -14.63
CA PHE A 215 33.17 -13.88 -14.51
C PHE A 215 33.82 -12.66 -13.83
N PHE A 216 34.53 -12.85 -12.72
CA PHE A 216 35.21 -11.77 -12.01
C PHE A 216 36.27 -11.10 -12.88
N GLN A 217 37.06 -11.88 -13.61
CA GLN A 217 38.03 -11.35 -14.57
C GLN A 217 37.35 -10.58 -15.71
N THR A 218 36.30 -11.16 -16.31
CA THR A 218 35.57 -10.54 -17.43
C THR A 218 35.01 -9.17 -17.08
N TYR A 219 34.50 -9.01 -15.86
CA TYR A 219 33.87 -7.76 -15.39
C TYR A 219 34.78 -6.93 -14.46
N ASN A 220 36.09 -7.23 -14.41
CA ASN A 220 37.08 -6.57 -13.55
C ASN A 220 36.69 -6.48 -12.05
N LEU A 221 35.97 -7.49 -11.54
CA LEU A 221 35.49 -7.53 -10.17
C LEU A 221 36.61 -7.97 -9.22
N SER A 222 36.91 -7.12 -8.24
CA SER A 222 37.91 -7.37 -7.20
C SER A 222 37.27 -7.61 -5.85
N SER A 223 37.86 -8.51 -5.04
CA SER A 223 37.36 -8.78 -3.68
C SER A 223 37.68 -7.62 -2.74
N CYS A 224 36.66 -7.17 -2.01
CA CYS A 224 36.76 -6.06 -1.08
C CYS A 224 37.26 -6.50 0.31
N LEU A 225 37.18 -7.79 0.63
CA LEU A 225 37.66 -8.33 1.90
C LEU A 225 39.11 -8.81 1.76
N PRO A 226 39.92 -8.72 2.83
CA PRO A 226 41.23 -9.33 2.85
C PRO A 226 41.14 -10.84 2.56
N ARG A 227 42.02 -11.33 1.70
CA ARG A 227 42.17 -12.76 1.40
C ARG A 227 42.37 -13.55 2.69
N GLY A 228 41.62 -14.65 2.87
CA GLY A 228 41.68 -15.45 4.10
C GLY A 228 40.66 -15.08 5.17
N THR A 229 39.86 -14.02 4.95
CA THR A 229 38.86 -13.61 5.93
C THR A 229 37.73 -14.62 6.01
N ALA A 230 37.73 -15.47 7.04
CA ALA A 230 36.66 -16.40 7.30
C ALA A 230 35.29 -15.68 7.43
N THR A 231 34.32 -16.13 6.64
CA THR A 231 32.94 -15.59 6.63
C THR A 231 31.90 -16.62 7.05
N TYR A 232 32.22 -17.91 7.05
CA TYR A 232 31.35 -18.98 7.51
C TYR A 232 32.03 -19.89 8.53
N TRP A 233 31.29 -20.35 9.55
CA TRP A 233 31.74 -21.32 10.55
C TRP A 233 30.72 -22.44 10.70
N ALA A 234 31.12 -23.67 10.41
CA ALA A 234 30.21 -24.80 10.48
C ALA A 234 29.74 -25.06 11.93
N LEU A 235 28.42 -25.06 12.16
CA LEU A 235 27.84 -25.36 13.49
C LEU A 235 28.05 -26.81 13.90
N ASN A 236 27.93 -27.73 12.94
CA ASN A 236 28.10 -29.16 13.19
C ASN A 236 29.57 -29.56 13.16
N ASN A 237 30.43 -28.69 12.61
CA ASN A 237 31.86 -28.89 12.54
C ASN A 237 32.65 -27.70 13.12
N PRO A 238 32.65 -27.51 14.46
CA PRO A 238 33.30 -26.37 15.09
C PRO A 238 34.76 -26.20 14.65
N GLY A 239 35.23 -24.98 14.47
CA GLY A 239 36.59 -24.70 13.98
C GLY A 239 36.80 -24.83 12.47
N GLN A 240 35.97 -25.59 11.73
CA GLN A 240 35.95 -25.50 10.27
C GLN A 240 35.33 -24.17 9.86
N ASN A 241 36.10 -23.41 9.11
CA ASN A 241 35.68 -22.13 8.56
C ASN A 241 36.01 -22.05 7.08
N SER A 242 35.31 -21.16 6.39
CA SER A 242 35.55 -20.89 4.98
C SER A 242 35.24 -19.44 4.65
N THR A 243 35.74 -19.00 3.51
CA THR A 243 35.46 -17.68 2.94
C THR A 243 34.54 -17.88 1.75
N ILE A 244 33.23 -17.91 1.98
CA ILE A 244 32.21 -18.21 0.94
C ILE A 244 31.27 -17.03 0.69
N ASP A 245 31.14 -16.12 1.66
CA ASP A 245 30.48 -14.83 1.45
C ASP A 245 31.48 -13.84 0.84
N GLN A 246 31.15 -13.29 -0.33
CA GLN A 246 31.99 -12.33 -1.05
C GLN A 246 31.31 -10.98 -1.19
N THR A 247 32.12 -9.92 -1.18
CA THR A 247 31.75 -8.56 -1.61
C THR A 247 32.76 -8.15 -2.67
N VAL A 248 32.31 -7.97 -3.91
CA VAL A 248 33.18 -7.67 -5.05
C VAL A 248 32.70 -6.44 -5.82
N THR A 249 33.64 -5.71 -6.43
CA THR A 249 33.34 -4.50 -7.21
C THR A 249 34.31 -4.29 -8.37
N ASP A 250 33.81 -3.66 -9.43
CA ASP A 250 34.59 -3.23 -10.61
C ASP A 250 35.30 -1.89 -10.37
N ASN A 251 34.94 -1.17 -9.31
CA ASN A 251 35.47 0.16 -9.01
C ASN A 251 35.91 0.27 -7.54
N PRO A 252 37.11 -0.23 -7.20
CA PRO A 252 37.66 -0.16 -5.84
C PRO A 252 37.81 1.26 -5.30
N GLY A 253 37.92 2.27 -6.18
CA GLY A 253 38.01 3.67 -5.77
C GLY A 253 36.77 4.19 -5.05
N LEU A 254 35.63 3.51 -5.17
CA LEU A 254 34.43 3.81 -4.40
C LEU A 254 34.46 3.21 -2.99
N LEU A 255 35.32 2.23 -2.71
CA LEU A 255 35.34 1.55 -1.42
C LEU A 255 36.10 2.36 -0.38
N VAL A 256 35.41 2.77 0.69
CA VAL A 256 36.02 3.46 1.85
C VAL A 256 36.60 2.45 2.82
N LYS A 257 35.81 1.41 3.18
CA LYS A 257 36.27 0.30 4.01
C LYS A 257 35.38 -0.93 3.85
N CYS A 258 35.96 -2.13 3.97
CA CYS A 258 35.23 -3.39 4.04
C CYS A 258 35.84 -4.31 5.12
N HIS A 259 35.01 -4.86 6.00
CA HIS A 259 35.44 -5.74 7.08
C HIS A 259 34.27 -6.61 7.57
N LEU A 260 34.54 -7.55 8.47
CA LEU A 260 33.48 -8.32 9.13
C LEU A 260 32.69 -7.41 10.07
N TYR A 261 31.37 -7.41 9.94
CA TYR A 261 30.50 -6.69 10.86
C TYR A 261 30.63 -7.28 12.27
N HIS A 262 30.48 -6.40 13.26
CA HIS A 262 30.71 -6.70 14.67
C HIS A 262 29.71 -7.72 15.23
N GLU A 263 28.51 -7.80 14.65
CA GLU A 263 27.44 -8.74 14.99
C GLU A 263 27.06 -9.65 13.82
N ASN A 264 26.50 -10.80 14.15
CA ASN A 264 26.08 -11.84 13.20
C ASN A 264 24.75 -12.49 13.58
N TYR A 265 24.09 -11.98 14.62
CA TYR A 265 22.71 -12.30 15.01
C TYR A 265 22.44 -13.80 15.14
N GLY A 266 23.46 -14.56 15.57
CA GLY A 266 23.39 -16.01 15.75
C GLY A 266 23.34 -16.84 14.47
N SER A 267 23.65 -16.26 13.30
CA SER A 267 23.89 -16.98 12.04
C SER A 267 25.26 -17.68 12.05
N ASP A 268 25.42 -18.80 11.37
CA ASP A 268 26.73 -19.46 11.19
C ASP A 268 27.64 -18.74 10.19
N HIS A 269 27.07 -17.85 9.37
CA HIS A 269 27.78 -16.83 8.62
C HIS A 269 28.09 -15.60 9.50
N ARG A 270 29.15 -14.87 9.15
CA ARG A 270 29.48 -13.54 9.64
C ARG A 270 29.12 -12.52 8.59
N ALA A 271 28.46 -11.46 9.04
CA ALA A 271 28.06 -10.37 8.17
C ALA A 271 29.28 -9.64 7.60
N THR A 272 29.23 -9.27 6.34
CA THR A 272 30.23 -8.41 5.69
C THR A 272 29.71 -6.97 5.71
N TYR A 273 30.50 -6.04 6.25
CA TYR A 273 30.21 -4.61 6.21
C TYR A 273 31.06 -3.97 5.13
N SER A 274 30.45 -3.09 4.33
CA SER A 274 31.18 -2.23 3.40
C SER A 274 30.61 -0.82 3.38
N GLU A 275 31.49 0.15 3.24
CA GLU A 275 31.16 1.57 3.15
C GLU A 275 31.69 2.12 1.84
N TRP A 276 30.82 2.82 1.13
CA TRP A 276 31.06 3.24 -0.25
C TRP A 276 30.94 4.75 -0.35
N SER A 277 31.85 5.40 -1.07
CA SER A 277 31.81 6.83 -1.40
C SER A 277 30.69 7.11 -2.41
N LEU A 278 29.45 6.99 -1.93
CA LEU A 278 28.21 7.19 -2.65
C LEU A 278 27.36 8.19 -1.87
N GLN A 279 26.82 9.17 -2.58
CA GLN A 279 25.97 10.21 -1.98
C GLN A 279 24.53 10.09 -2.50
N PRO A 280 23.79 9.05 -2.11
CA PRO A 280 22.39 8.95 -2.49
C PRO A 280 21.60 10.11 -1.87
N GLN A 281 20.60 10.60 -2.60
CA GLN A 281 19.74 11.67 -2.10
C GLN A 281 19.02 11.19 -0.84
N SER A 282 19.24 11.89 0.27
CA SER A 282 18.52 11.60 1.52
C SER A 282 17.17 12.28 1.53
N LYS A 283 16.21 11.62 2.18
CA LYS A 283 14.88 12.15 2.41
C LYS A 283 14.94 13.29 3.44
N PRO A 284 14.24 14.41 3.26
CA PRO A 284 14.05 15.39 4.33
C PRO A 284 13.35 14.74 5.54
N SER A 285 13.75 15.14 6.74
CA SER A 285 13.24 14.57 7.99
C SER A 285 11.70 14.64 8.03
N THR A 286 11.06 13.51 8.30
CA THR A 286 9.59 13.51 8.45
C THR A 286 9.21 14.25 9.72
N LYS A 287 8.34 15.27 9.61
CA LYS A 287 7.75 15.95 10.77
C LYS A 287 7.23 14.93 11.78
N ALA A 288 7.59 15.10 13.04
CA ALA A 288 7.13 14.24 14.12
C ALA A 288 5.59 14.28 14.20
N ARG A 289 4.97 13.13 14.42
CA ARG A 289 3.51 13.04 14.48
C ARG A 289 3.00 13.65 15.79
N LYS A 290 1.96 14.48 15.76
CA LYS A 290 1.33 15.03 16.96
C LYS A 290 0.64 13.96 17.83
N ALA A 291 0.83 14.04 19.15
CA ALA A 291 0.16 13.19 20.13
C ALA A 291 -1.15 13.84 20.60
N TYR A 292 -2.16 13.86 19.73
CA TYR A 292 -3.47 14.53 19.98
C TYR A 292 -4.20 14.08 21.26
N GLU A 293 -3.90 12.90 21.78
CA GLU A 293 -4.43 12.41 23.06
C GLU A 293 -3.92 13.24 24.27
N ARG A 294 -2.77 13.91 24.12
CA ARG A 294 -2.13 14.76 25.13
C ARG A 294 -2.24 16.26 24.80
N ALA A 295 -3.12 16.64 23.86
CA ALA A 295 -3.31 18.04 23.48
C ALA A 295 -4.12 18.79 24.54
N ASP A 296 -3.72 20.01 24.87
CA ASP A 296 -4.52 20.91 25.70
C ASP A 296 -5.56 21.65 24.85
N TRP A 297 -6.70 21.00 24.63
CA TRP A 297 -7.76 21.53 23.77
C TRP A 297 -8.41 22.82 24.29
N ALA A 298 -8.34 23.09 25.59
CA ALA A 298 -8.88 24.33 26.17
C ALA A 298 -8.00 25.52 25.78
N ARG A 299 -6.69 25.42 26.03
CA ARG A 299 -5.73 26.47 25.64
C ARG A 299 -5.66 26.69 24.15
N ILE A 300 -5.72 25.60 23.35
CA ILE A 300 -5.79 25.72 21.88
C ILE A 300 -7.03 26.52 21.48
N GLY A 301 -8.21 26.21 22.05
CA GLY A 301 -9.44 26.91 21.73
C GLY A 301 -9.40 28.39 22.12
N GLU A 302 -8.91 28.70 23.32
CA GLU A 302 -8.78 30.07 23.83
C GLU A 302 -7.80 30.91 22.98
N GLU A 303 -6.62 30.37 22.65
CA GLU A 303 -5.64 31.08 21.83
C GLU A 303 -6.20 31.37 20.43
N VAL A 304 -6.88 30.39 19.80
CA VAL A 304 -7.49 30.62 18.48
C VAL A 304 -8.58 31.68 18.55
N VAL A 305 -9.44 31.66 19.57
CA VAL A 305 -10.47 32.71 19.74
C VAL A 305 -9.85 34.08 19.95
N GLN A 306 -8.78 34.18 20.75
CA GLN A 306 -8.06 35.44 20.95
C GLN A 306 -7.44 35.97 19.65
N GLN A 307 -6.79 35.12 18.85
CA GLN A 307 -6.22 35.52 17.56
C GLN A 307 -7.28 35.93 16.52
N MET A 308 -8.49 35.39 16.63
CA MET A 308 -9.62 35.75 15.75
C MET A 308 -10.35 37.02 16.22
N ASN A 309 -10.04 37.55 17.40
CA ASN A 309 -10.66 38.75 17.95
C ASN A 309 -9.89 40.04 17.59
N PRO A 310 -10.58 41.16 17.31
CA PRO A 310 -12.04 41.28 17.22
C PRO A 310 -12.58 40.66 15.92
N TRP A 311 -13.68 39.89 16.02
CA TRP A 311 -14.36 39.32 14.86
C TRP A 311 -14.94 40.43 13.96
N LYS A 312 -14.54 40.45 12.69
CA LYS A 312 -15.00 41.44 11.70
C LYS A 312 -16.04 40.83 10.77
N GLN A 313 -17.03 41.63 10.37
CA GLN A 313 -18.06 41.19 9.43
C GLN A 313 -17.44 40.88 8.05
N ILE A 314 -17.78 39.72 7.50
CA ILE A 314 -17.28 39.26 6.20
C ILE A 314 -18.28 39.66 5.12
N LYS A 315 -17.87 40.54 4.19
CA LYS A 315 -18.74 41.05 3.10
C LYS A 315 -18.29 40.67 1.68
N THR A 316 -17.03 40.26 1.50
CA THR A 316 -16.44 40.03 0.17
C THR A 316 -15.68 38.71 0.12
N ARG A 317 -15.52 38.15 -1.10
CA ARG A 317 -14.77 36.90 -1.31
C ARG A 317 -13.30 36.99 -0.85
N PRO A 318 -12.54 38.06 -1.15
CA PRO A 318 -11.17 38.19 -0.65
C PRO A 318 -11.09 38.28 0.88
N THR A 319 -12.04 38.96 1.54
CA THR A 319 -12.10 39.00 3.01
C THR A 319 -12.38 37.61 3.59
N LEU A 320 -13.30 36.85 2.98
CA LEU A 320 -13.59 35.48 3.38
C LEU A 320 -12.37 34.56 3.26
N ASP A 321 -11.63 34.64 2.14
CA ASP A 321 -10.39 33.88 1.94
C ASP A 321 -9.37 34.18 3.05
N ARG A 322 -9.12 35.46 3.35
CA ARG A 322 -8.18 35.89 4.42
C ARG A 322 -8.60 35.41 5.82
N VAL A 323 -9.90 35.45 6.13
CA VAL A 323 -10.41 34.98 7.43
C VAL A 323 -10.22 33.47 7.56
N VAL A 324 -10.47 32.70 6.50
CA VAL A 324 -10.25 31.25 6.49
C VAL A 324 -8.76 30.91 6.62
N GLU A 325 -7.89 31.65 5.94
CA GLU A 325 -6.43 31.50 6.06
C GLU A 325 -5.97 31.80 7.50
N THR A 326 -6.47 32.88 8.10
CA THR A 326 -6.14 33.29 9.48
C THR A 326 -6.60 32.23 10.48
N LEU A 327 -7.85 31.76 10.37
CA LEU A 327 -8.38 30.72 11.24
C LEU A 327 -7.56 29.42 11.14
N THR A 328 -7.20 29.03 9.92
CA THR A 328 -6.43 27.81 9.67
C THR A 328 -5.01 27.94 10.24
N ALA A 329 -4.34 29.07 10.00
CA ALA A 329 -3.00 29.34 10.50
C ALA A 329 -2.96 29.43 12.03
N ALA A 330 -3.88 30.18 12.64
CA ALA A 330 -4.03 30.28 14.09
C ALA A 330 -4.24 28.91 14.73
N THR A 331 -5.12 28.09 14.15
CA THR A 331 -5.40 26.74 14.63
C THR A 331 -4.17 25.84 14.51
N ALA A 332 -3.46 25.88 13.38
CA ALA A 332 -2.25 25.09 13.18
C ALA A 332 -1.14 25.47 14.17
N GLN A 333 -0.90 26.77 14.38
CA GLN A 333 0.11 27.26 15.33
C GLN A 333 -0.24 26.87 16.77
N ALA A 334 -1.49 27.05 17.18
CA ALA A 334 -1.94 26.67 18.53
C ALA A 334 -1.85 25.16 18.76
N VAL A 335 -2.24 24.34 17.77
CA VAL A 335 -2.07 22.87 17.82
C VAL A 335 -0.59 22.51 17.92
N ASP A 336 0.28 23.13 17.14
CA ASP A 336 1.71 22.85 17.16
C ASP A 336 2.35 23.18 18.51
N ARG A 337 1.93 24.29 19.13
CA ARG A 337 2.43 24.76 20.44
C ARG A 337 1.94 23.91 21.61
N PHE A 338 0.65 23.58 21.63
CA PHE A 338 0.02 22.92 22.79
C PHE A 338 -0.26 21.42 22.60
N THR A 339 0.22 20.84 21.50
CA THR A 339 0.19 19.38 21.30
C THR A 339 1.61 18.84 21.22
N PRO A 340 2.06 18.04 22.19
CA PRO A 340 3.39 17.47 22.16
C PRO A 340 3.53 16.48 20.99
N ASP A 341 4.71 16.44 20.40
CA ASP A 341 5.03 15.43 19.41
C ASP A 341 5.08 14.03 20.03
N THR A 342 4.69 13.02 19.25
CA THR A 342 5.00 11.64 19.57
C THR A 342 6.51 11.47 19.44
N ARG A 343 7.14 10.99 20.51
CA ARG A 343 8.54 10.59 20.55
C ARG A 343 8.59 9.06 20.60
N PRO A 344 8.24 8.34 19.52
CA PRO A 344 8.43 6.90 19.50
C PRO A 344 9.94 6.66 19.60
N THR A 345 10.41 6.05 20.69
CA THR A 345 11.82 5.71 20.80
C THR A 345 12.12 4.54 19.85
N PRO A 346 13.28 4.50 19.17
CA PRO A 346 13.68 3.35 18.34
C PRO A 346 13.67 2.03 19.13
N TYR A 347 13.90 2.12 20.45
CA TYR A 347 13.89 1.01 21.40
C TYR A 347 12.50 0.55 21.83
N SER A 348 11.46 1.38 21.64
CA SER A 348 10.10 1.09 22.13
C SER A 348 9.36 0.11 21.23
N LYS A 349 9.80 -1.15 21.26
CA LYS A 349 8.91 -2.24 20.92
C LYS A 349 8.05 -2.53 22.13
N ARG A 350 6.74 -2.42 21.95
CA ARG A 350 5.78 -2.70 23.02
C ARG A 350 5.93 -4.09 23.67
N TRP A 351 6.59 -5.03 22.98
CA TRP A 351 6.85 -6.40 23.46
C TRP A 351 8.29 -6.72 23.84
N PHE A 352 9.29 -5.87 23.50
CA PHE A 352 10.70 -6.19 23.77
C PHE A 352 11.05 -5.78 25.18
N THR A 353 11.43 -6.75 26.01
CA THR A 353 11.70 -6.54 27.43
C THR A 353 13.20 -6.33 27.68
N PRO A 354 13.59 -5.63 28.76
CA PRO A 354 15.01 -5.50 29.15
C PRO A 354 15.74 -6.83 29.31
N ASP A 355 15.04 -7.87 29.80
CA ASP A 355 15.56 -9.24 29.95
C ASP A 355 16.01 -9.86 28.61
N LEU A 356 15.29 -9.58 27.51
CA LEU A 356 15.69 -10.06 26.17
C LEU A 356 17.00 -9.43 25.69
N ASN A 357 17.28 -8.19 26.06
CA ASN A 357 18.53 -7.51 25.73
C ASN A 357 19.72 -8.15 26.47
N ILE A 358 19.54 -8.45 27.75
CA ILE A 358 20.57 -9.10 28.58
C ILE A 358 20.94 -10.47 28.00
N GLN A 359 19.94 -11.29 27.68
CA GLN A 359 20.15 -12.62 27.09
C GLN A 359 20.81 -12.55 25.71
N GLN A 360 20.52 -11.53 24.90
CA GLN A 360 21.16 -11.32 23.60
C GLN A 360 22.68 -11.08 23.76
N VAL A 361 23.05 -10.15 24.64
CA VAL A 361 24.46 -9.82 24.92
C VAL A 361 25.22 -11.06 25.40
N GLU A 362 24.61 -11.85 26.29
CA GLU A 362 25.22 -13.08 26.82
C GLU A 362 25.51 -14.11 25.72
N VAL A 363 24.55 -14.37 24.83
CA VAL A 363 24.72 -15.30 23.70
C VAL A 363 25.87 -14.85 22.78
N ASN A 364 25.96 -13.55 22.51
CA ASN A 364 27.00 -12.98 21.65
C ASN A 364 28.39 -13.12 22.27
N GLN A 365 28.53 -12.87 23.57
CA GLN A 365 29.80 -13.03 24.28
C GLN A 365 30.27 -14.49 24.27
N LEU A 366 29.38 -15.45 24.57
CA LEU A 366 29.72 -16.88 24.56
C LEU A 366 30.12 -17.36 23.17
N ARG A 367 29.45 -16.85 22.13
CA ARG A 367 29.83 -17.15 20.76
C ARG A 367 31.23 -16.62 20.42
N ARG A 368 31.54 -15.37 20.76
CA ARG A 368 32.87 -14.78 20.51
C ARG A 368 33.96 -15.58 21.23
N ARG A 369 33.70 -16.00 22.47
CA ARG A 369 34.60 -16.88 23.24
C ARG A 369 34.81 -18.24 22.58
N TRP A 370 33.74 -18.88 22.10
CA TRP A 370 33.84 -20.13 21.35
C TRP A 370 34.68 -19.97 20.08
N GLN A 371 34.45 -18.89 19.31
CA GLN A 371 35.21 -18.61 18.09
C GLN A 371 36.70 -18.36 18.38
N ALA A 372 37.02 -17.64 19.44
CA ALA A 372 38.40 -17.43 19.90
C ALA A 372 39.06 -18.75 20.34
N ASN A 373 38.38 -19.54 21.17
CA ASN A 373 38.87 -20.86 21.62
C ASN A 373 39.10 -21.82 20.44
N CYS A 374 38.22 -21.80 19.42
CA CYS A 374 38.43 -22.57 18.19
C CYS A 374 39.71 -22.16 17.47
N ALA A 375 40.05 -20.88 17.45
CA ALA A 375 41.23 -20.34 16.77
C ALA A 375 42.52 -20.63 17.56
N GLU A 376 42.47 -20.58 18.89
CA GLU A 376 43.65 -20.72 19.75
C GLU A 376 43.94 -22.18 20.16
N LEU A 377 42.91 -22.92 20.59
CA LEU A 377 43.05 -24.22 21.25
C LEU A 377 42.67 -25.40 20.35
N GLY A 378 42.10 -25.12 19.18
CA GLY A 378 41.55 -26.12 18.29
C GLY A 378 40.15 -26.60 18.69
N ARG A 379 39.50 -27.27 17.74
CA ARG A 379 38.08 -27.69 17.79
C ARG A 379 37.77 -28.64 18.94
N GLU A 380 38.59 -29.65 19.13
CA GLU A 380 38.30 -30.81 19.98
C GLU A 380 38.72 -30.57 21.43
N HIS A 381 39.35 -29.44 21.70
CA HIS A 381 39.75 -29.06 23.03
C HIS A 381 38.52 -28.90 23.94
N ALA A 382 38.57 -29.45 25.15
CA ALA A 382 37.45 -29.49 26.09
C ALA A 382 36.84 -28.11 26.34
N ASN A 383 37.66 -27.06 26.45
CA ASN A 383 37.19 -25.67 26.64
C ASN A 383 36.46 -25.09 25.42
N THR A 384 36.80 -25.54 24.21
CA THR A 384 36.12 -25.14 22.97
C THR A 384 34.74 -25.79 22.91
N THR A 385 34.66 -27.09 23.22
CA THR A 385 33.40 -27.86 23.28
C THR A 385 32.46 -27.32 24.37
N ALA A 386 32.98 -27.04 25.56
CA ALA A 386 32.20 -26.46 26.66
C ALA A 386 31.65 -25.06 26.32
N ALA A 387 32.46 -24.21 25.67
CA ALA A 387 32.01 -22.89 25.22
C ALA A 387 30.91 -23.00 24.15
N PHE A 388 31.00 -23.99 23.25
CA PHE A 388 29.98 -24.25 22.23
C PHE A 388 28.65 -24.69 22.83
N GLU A 389 28.67 -25.64 23.77
CA GLU A 389 27.47 -26.15 24.44
C GLU A 389 26.78 -25.06 25.26
N ALA A 390 27.54 -24.27 26.01
CA ALA A 390 27.04 -23.13 26.76
C ALA A 390 26.35 -22.11 25.84
N MET A 391 26.98 -21.77 24.71
CA MET A 391 26.41 -20.88 23.70
C MET A 391 25.10 -21.45 23.12
N GLN A 392 25.06 -22.75 22.76
CA GLN A 392 23.84 -23.39 22.26
C GLN A 392 22.69 -23.33 23.26
N GLN A 393 22.95 -23.64 24.53
CA GLN A 393 21.93 -23.63 25.58
C GLN A 393 21.34 -22.23 25.77
N LYS A 394 22.20 -21.22 25.91
CA LYS A 394 21.77 -19.81 26.07
C LYS A 394 21.04 -19.30 24.84
N ARG A 395 21.48 -19.68 23.64
CA ARG A 395 20.78 -19.35 22.39
C ARG A 395 19.38 -19.94 22.34
N ARG A 396 19.19 -21.20 22.74
CA ARG A 396 17.87 -21.85 22.81
C ARG A 396 16.96 -21.16 23.82
N ALA A 397 17.49 -20.81 25.00
CA ALA A 397 16.76 -20.09 26.03
C ALA A 397 16.28 -18.72 25.53
N TRP A 398 17.18 -17.91 24.96
CA TRP A 398 16.86 -16.60 24.41
C TRP A 398 15.77 -16.66 23.35
N THR A 399 15.86 -17.64 22.43
CA THR A 399 14.84 -17.83 21.37
C THR A 399 13.46 -18.12 21.97
N ARG A 400 13.38 -18.97 23.00
CA ARG A 400 12.12 -19.27 23.71
C ARG A 400 11.56 -18.04 24.44
N THR A 401 12.41 -17.24 25.07
CA THR A 401 12.01 -16.01 25.77
C THR A 401 11.40 -15.00 24.79
N ILE A 402 11.99 -14.85 23.59
CA ILE A 402 11.45 -13.98 22.54
C ILE A 402 10.03 -14.41 22.15
N GLU A 403 9.83 -15.71 21.92
CA GLU A 403 8.52 -16.26 21.55
C GLU A 403 7.47 -16.03 22.65
N LYS A 404 7.86 -16.23 23.92
CA LYS A 404 6.99 -16.01 25.09
C LYS A 404 6.62 -14.53 25.25
N ALA A 405 7.58 -13.61 25.15
CA ALA A 405 7.35 -12.17 25.28
C ALA A 405 6.40 -11.65 24.19
N LYS A 406 6.60 -12.07 22.94
CA LYS A 406 5.70 -11.74 21.83
C LYS A 406 4.30 -12.30 22.02
N SER A 407 4.18 -13.58 22.40
CA SER A 407 2.89 -14.22 22.65
C SER A 407 2.11 -13.51 23.75
N SER A 408 2.78 -13.16 24.85
CA SER A 408 2.17 -12.49 26.01
C SER A 408 1.71 -11.08 25.65
N HIS A 409 2.55 -10.29 24.98
CA HIS A 409 2.16 -8.95 24.51
C HIS A 409 0.99 -9.00 23.52
N TRP A 410 1.00 -9.99 22.62
CA TRP A 410 -0.07 -10.19 21.65
C TRP A 410 -1.39 -10.57 22.32
N LYS A 411 -1.36 -11.47 23.31
CA LYS A 411 -2.53 -11.82 24.14
C LYS A 411 -3.08 -10.59 24.84
N GLN A 412 -2.23 -9.84 25.57
CA GLN A 412 -2.65 -8.61 26.24
C GLN A 412 -3.26 -7.60 25.26
N PHE A 413 -2.67 -7.42 24.08
CA PHE A 413 -3.23 -6.55 23.03
C PHE A 413 -4.65 -6.97 22.59
N LEU A 414 -4.91 -8.27 22.53
CA LEU A 414 -6.22 -8.84 22.19
C LEU A 414 -7.21 -8.85 23.36
N ASP A 415 -6.72 -9.02 24.59
CA ASP A 415 -7.53 -9.02 25.81
C ASP A 415 -8.04 -7.61 26.14
N GLU A 416 -7.18 -6.60 25.98
CA GLU A 416 -7.54 -5.17 26.12
C GLU A 416 -8.29 -4.61 24.88
N ALA A 417 -8.57 -5.45 23.88
CA ALA A 417 -9.26 -5.05 22.67
C ALA A 417 -10.78 -5.06 22.85
N GLY A 418 -11.33 -3.94 23.33
CA GLY A 418 -12.71 -3.58 23.02
C GLY A 418 -12.93 -3.44 21.50
N GLU A 419 -14.18 -3.20 21.08
CA GLU A 419 -14.65 -3.24 19.69
C GLU A 419 -13.76 -2.48 18.68
N GLY A 420 -13.06 -1.41 19.07
CA GLY A 420 -12.18 -0.65 18.17
C GLY A 420 -10.80 -1.27 17.87
N LYS A 421 -10.20 -2.04 18.79
CA LYS A 421 -8.84 -2.59 18.63
C LYS A 421 -8.83 -3.95 17.91
N LEU A 422 -9.93 -4.71 17.98
CA LEU A 422 -10.08 -5.99 17.27
C LEU A 422 -10.00 -5.78 15.74
N TRP A 423 -10.54 -4.67 15.24
CA TRP A 423 -10.40 -4.29 13.83
C TRP A 423 -8.96 -3.98 13.43
N LYS A 424 -8.20 -3.34 14.32
CA LYS A 424 -6.78 -3.11 14.11
C LYS A 424 -6.02 -4.44 14.04
N ALA A 425 -6.37 -5.43 14.87
CA ALA A 425 -5.81 -6.77 14.80
C ALA A 425 -6.10 -7.44 13.44
N ALA A 426 -7.33 -7.36 12.94
CA ALA A 426 -7.70 -7.87 11.62
C ALA A 426 -6.90 -7.24 10.47
N THR A 427 -6.50 -5.97 10.59
CA THR A 427 -5.62 -5.34 9.56
C THR A 427 -4.23 -5.96 9.48
N TYR A 428 -3.71 -6.56 10.56
CA TYR A 428 -2.42 -7.25 10.52
C TYR A 428 -2.45 -8.54 9.70
N MET A 429 -3.64 -9.12 9.50
CA MET A 429 -3.83 -10.36 8.73
C MET A 429 -4.01 -10.11 7.23
N LYS A 430 -4.29 -8.86 6.83
CA LYS A 430 -4.23 -8.52 5.42
C LYS A 430 -2.78 -8.69 4.97
N ARG A 431 -2.56 -9.46 3.91
CA ARG A 431 -1.25 -9.57 3.26
C ARG A 431 -0.77 -8.14 3.02
N ARG A 432 0.24 -7.69 3.76
CA ARG A 432 0.87 -6.41 3.44
C ARG A 432 1.50 -6.65 2.09
N GLU A 433 0.90 -6.06 1.07
CA GLU A 433 1.51 -5.90 -0.24
C GLU A 433 2.73 -5.00 -0.04
N THR A 434 3.82 -5.61 0.40
CA THR A 434 5.14 -4.99 0.53
C THR A 434 5.78 -5.07 -0.84
N TRP A 435 5.19 -4.33 -1.76
CA TRP A 435 5.84 -3.95 -2.98
C TRP A 435 6.66 -2.70 -2.67
N GLY A 436 7.85 -2.62 -3.26
CA GLY A 436 8.71 -1.46 -3.17
C GLY A 436 8.07 -0.19 -3.77
N CYS A 437 8.90 0.79 -4.04
CA CYS A 437 8.53 2.03 -4.73
C CYS A 437 7.65 1.79 -5.98
N VAL A 438 6.98 2.83 -6.46
CA VAL A 438 6.33 2.82 -7.77
C VAL A 438 7.37 2.35 -8.81
N PRO A 439 7.12 1.23 -9.51
CA PRO A 439 8.05 0.71 -10.52
C PRO A 439 8.16 1.70 -11.69
N THR A 440 9.02 1.38 -12.66
CA THR A 440 8.98 2.06 -13.96
C THR A 440 7.56 1.97 -14.53
N LEU A 441 7.03 3.11 -14.95
CA LEU A 441 5.71 3.14 -15.59
C LEU A 441 5.86 3.01 -17.10
N ARG A 442 4.90 2.34 -17.75
CA ARG A 442 4.85 2.19 -19.20
C ARG A 442 3.66 2.95 -19.75
N VAL A 443 3.91 3.88 -20.67
CA VAL A 443 2.88 4.66 -21.36
C VAL A 443 3.11 4.50 -22.86
N GLY A 444 2.37 3.58 -23.49
CA GLY A 444 2.64 3.20 -24.87
C GLY A 444 4.03 2.56 -25.01
N PRO A 445 4.88 3.01 -25.96
CA PRO A 445 6.25 2.52 -26.09
C PRO A 445 7.22 3.11 -25.06
N ASP A 446 6.83 4.18 -24.36
CA ASP A 446 7.74 4.93 -23.49
C ASP A 446 7.79 4.37 -22.06
N GLU A 447 8.99 4.37 -21.48
CA GLU A 447 9.24 3.99 -20.08
C GLU A 447 9.53 5.22 -19.21
N CYS A 448 8.62 5.55 -18.29
CA CYS A 448 8.80 6.62 -17.32
C CYS A 448 9.57 6.10 -16.11
N THR A 449 10.86 6.44 -16.03
CA THR A 449 11.74 5.97 -14.97
C THR A 449 11.96 6.98 -13.84
N GLN A 450 12.03 8.28 -14.16
CA GLN A 450 12.16 9.36 -13.19
C GLN A 450 10.82 9.65 -12.50
N ASN A 451 10.87 10.16 -11.27
CA ASN A 451 9.65 10.41 -10.50
C ASN A 451 8.83 11.57 -11.07
N GLU A 452 9.47 12.56 -11.68
CA GLU A 452 8.83 13.67 -12.40
C GLU A 452 8.01 13.16 -13.59
N ASP A 453 8.59 12.26 -14.40
CA ASP A 453 7.91 11.66 -15.54
C ASP A 453 6.77 10.74 -15.10
N LYS A 454 6.97 9.96 -14.04
CA LYS A 454 5.90 9.14 -13.44
C LYS A 454 4.77 10.01 -12.91
N ALA A 455 5.06 11.15 -12.30
CA ALA A 455 4.06 12.10 -11.82
C ALA A 455 3.23 12.63 -12.98
N ARG A 456 3.86 13.00 -14.10
CA ARG A 456 3.17 13.42 -15.33
C ARG A 456 2.30 12.30 -15.89
N ALA A 457 2.85 11.10 -16.07
CA ALA A 457 2.12 9.93 -16.54
C ALA A 457 0.89 9.60 -15.66
N PHE A 458 1.01 9.74 -14.33
CA PHE A 458 -0.13 9.59 -13.44
C PHE A 458 -1.16 10.70 -13.61
N MET A 459 -0.74 11.96 -13.70
CA MET A 459 -1.65 13.08 -13.88
C MET A 459 -2.43 12.94 -15.19
N ASP A 460 -1.78 12.57 -16.29
CA ASP A 460 -2.41 12.35 -17.59
C ASP A 460 -3.41 11.18 -17.54
N ALA A 461 -3.04 10.08 -16.86
CA ALA A 461 -3.92 8.93 -16.70
C ALA A 461 -5.12 9.19 -15.77
N PHE A 462 -4.95 10.03 -14.75
CA PHE A 462 -5.99 10.32 -13.75
C PHE A 462 -6.92 11.46 -14.17
N PHE A 463 -6.42 12.40 -14.96
CA PHE A 463 -7.15 13.56 -15.48
C PHE A 463 -7.05 13.57 -17.01
N PRO A 464 -7.59 12.56 -17.69
CA PRO A 464 -7.52 12.49 -19.14
C PRO A 464 -8.19 13.71 -19.78
N ALA A 465 -7.73 14.08 -20.97
CA ALA A 465 -8.40 15.09 -21.78
C ALA A 465 -9.83 14.61 -22.08
N MET A 466 -10.81 15.39 -21.63
CA MET A 466 -12.23 15.15 -21.89
C MET A 466 -12.65 15.95 -23.12
N ASN A 467 -13.71 15.48 -23.79
CA ASN A 467 -14.26 16.19 -24.93
C ASN A 467 -14.93 17.49 -24.49
N THR A 468 -14.89 18.51 -25.36
CA THR A 468 -15.64 19.75 -25.11
C THR A 468 -17.13 19.47 -25.22
N PRO A 469 -17.94 19.81 -24.20
CA PRO A 469 -19.38 19.57 -24.23
C PRO A 469 -20.04 20.42 -25.31
N VAL A 470 -20.96 19.83 -26.07
CA VAL A 470 -21.83 20.61 -26.96
C VAL A 470 -23.03 21.10 -26.16
N VAL A 471 -22.95 22.36 -25.74
CA VAL A 471 -23.98 23.02 -24.91
C VAL A 471 -25.23 23.26 -25.73
N ARG A 472 -26.36 22.67 -25.32
CA ARG A 472 -27.68 23.05 -25.83
C ARG A 472 -28.21 24.25 -25.03
N PRO A 473 -28.96 25.18 -25.66
CA PRO A 473 -29.60 26.28 -24.95
C PRO A 473 -30.52 25.73 -23.84
N PRO A 474 -30.63 26.42 -22.70
CA PRO A 474 -31.39 25.93 -21.55
C PRO A 474 -32.86 25.73 -21.93
N ILE A 475 -33.39 24.55 -21.57
CA ILE A 475 -34.84 24.30 -21.58
C ILE A 475 -35.45 25.22 -20.51
N THR A 476 -36.60 25.82 -20.84
CA THR A 476 -37.39 26.78 -20.06
C THR A 476 -37.22 26.68 -18.55
N SER A 477 -36.95 27.80 -17.88
CA SER A 477 -36.63 27.84 -16.45
C SER A 477 -37.80 27.28 -15.62
N LYS A 478 -37.64 26.05 -15.10
CA LYS A 478 -38.51 25.52 -14.05
C LYS A 478 -38.29 26.35 -12.78
N THR A 479 -39.36 26.57 -12.01
CA THR A 479 -39.28 27.24 -10.70
C THR A 479 -38.26 26.55 -9.80
N GLU A 480 -37.31 27.32 -9.28
CA GLU A 480 -36.28 26.81 -8.38
C GLU A 480 -36.89 26.34 -7.05
N LEU A 481 -36.27 25.35 -6.42
CA LEU A 481 -36.65 24.93 -5.07
C LEU A 481 -36.28 26.01 -4.03
N GLN A 482 -36.95 26.01 -2.89
CA GLN A 482 -36.63 26.93 -1.81
C GLN A 482 -35.29 26.59 -1.16
N TRP A 483 -34.43 27.60 -0.97
CA TRP A 483 -33.16 27.46 -0.24
C TRP A 483 -33.25 28.11 1.14
N HIS A 484 -32.92 27.34 2.17
CA HIS A 484 -32.93 27.83 3.57
C HIS A 484 -31.49 28.10 4.04
N PRO A 485 -31.25 29.06 4.96
CA PRO A 485 -29.92 29.31 5.53
C PRO A 485 -29.32 28.08 6.22
N ILE A 486 -27.99 27.94 6.23
CA ILE A 486 -27.29 26.86 6.96
C ILE A 486 -27.45 27.06 8.47
N THR A 487 -27.79 25.97 9.17
CA THR A 487 -27.97 25.98 10.63
C THR A 487 -26.77 25.37 11.36
N GLU A 488 -26.56 25.79 12.62
CA GLU A 488 -25.55 25.21 13.51
C GLU A 488 -25.74 23.69 13.68
N VAL A 489 -27.00 23.25 13.81
CA VAL A 489 -27.37 21.84 14.01
C VAL A 489 -26.94 20.96 12.83
N GLU A 490 -27.08 21.45 11.59
CA GLU A 490 -26.62 20.73 10.40
C GLU A 490 -25.10 20.56 10.38
N ILE A 491 -24.36 21.61 10.76
CA ILE A 491 -22.90 21.59 10.83
C ILE A 491 -22.45 20.64 11.95
N GLU A 492 -23.03 20.73 13.14
CA GLU A 492 -22.69 19.87 14.27
C GLU A 492 -22.97 18.39 13.97
N ARG A 493 -24.13 18.08 13.38
CA ARG A 493 -24.47 16.72 12.93
C ARG A 493 -23.46 16.21 11.93
N SER A 494 -23.03 17.08 11.01
CA SER A 494 -22.01 16.76 10.01
C SER A 494 -20.66 16.44 10.62
N LEU A 495 -20.27 17.25 11.60
CA LEU A 495 -19.03 17.15 12.34
C LEU A 495 -19.00 15.85 13.15
N LYS A 496 -20.05 15.56 13.92
CA LYS A 496 -20.18 14.34 14.73
C LYS A 496 -20.03 13.07 13.88
N ALA A 497 -20.71 13.03 12.72
CA ALA A 497 -20.65 11.90 11.80
C ALA A 497 -19.28 11.71 11.10
N ALA A 498 -18.48 12.77 10.97
CA ALA A 498 -17.18 12.69 10.29
C ALA A 498 -16.15 11.86 11.09
N LYS A 499 -15.30 11.08 10.40
CA LYS A 499 -14.22 10.32 11.06
C LYS A 499 -13.12 11.28 11.53
N GLY A 500 -12.70 11.20 12.80
CA GLY A 500 -11.75 12.15 13.39
C GLY A 500 -10.30 12.03 12.88
N ASN A 501 -9.82 10.80 12.71
CA ASN A 501 -8.41 10.51 12.42
C ASN A 501 -8.10 10.31 10.93
N THR A 502 -8.88 10.92 10.04
CA THR A 502 -8.60 10.88 8.59
C THR A 502 -7.38 11.74 8.26
N ALA A 503 -6.62 11.33 7.25
CA ALA A 503 -5.47 12.11 6.78
C ALA A 503 -5.92 13.51 6.32
N PRO A 504 -5.26 14.58 6.82
CA PRO A 504 -5.57 15.97 6.45
C PRO A 504 -5.00 16.35 5.08
N GLY A 505 -5.39 17.53 4.60
CA GLY A 505 -4.79 18.17 3.42
C GLY A 505 -3.48 18.89 3.75
N GLU A 506 -3.19 19.98 3.04
CA GLU A 506 -1.99 20.81 3.25
C GLU A 506 -1.95 21.54 4.59
N ASP A 507 -3.10 21.76 5.20
CA ASP A 507 -3.25 22.38 6.51
C ASP A 507 -2.72 21.51 7.66
N HIS A 508 -2.52 20.20 7.42
CA HIS A 508 -2.12 19.21 8.43
C HIS A 508 -3.08 19.10 9.64
N LEU A 509 -4.28 19.69 9.55
CA LEU A 509 -5.29 19.68 10.60
C LEU A 509 -6.30 18.55 10.37
N PRO A 510 -6.30 17.47 11.17
CA PRO A 510 -7.29 16.41 11.03
C PRO A 510 -8.67 16.86 11.54
N MET A 511 -9.73 16.18 11.09
CA MET A 511 -11.12 16.46 11.50
C MET A 511 -11.32 16.41 13.02
N LEU A 512 -10.49 15.63 13.74
CA LEU A 512 -10.45 15.58 15.20
C LEU A 512 -10.25 16.96 15.84
N VAL A 513 -9.42 17.83 15.23
CA VAL A 513 -9.16 19.17 15.75
C VAL A 513 -10.46 19.98 15.79
N TRP A 514 -11.18 20.05 14.67
CA TRP A 514 -12.46 20.76 14.61
C TRP A 514 -13.51 20.17 15.54
N LYS A 515 -13.53 18.84 15.72
CA LYS A 515 -14.39 18.18 16.72
C LYS A 515 -14.12 18.66 18.14
N LYS A 516 -12.85 18.78 18.51
CA LYS A 516 -12.44 19.16 19.87
C LYS A 516 -12.59 20.66 20.12
N LEU A 517 -12.40 21.47 19.09
CA LEU A 517 -12.51 22.93 19.15
C LEU A 517 -13.93 23.45 18.91
N TRP A 518 -14.90 22.59 18.56
CA TRP A 518 -16.28 22.99 18.26
C TRP A 518 -16.89 23.90 19.33
N LYS A 519 -16.73 23.56 20.61
CA LYS A 519 -17.26 24.36 21.74
C LYS A 519 -16.75 25.80 21.77
N HIS A 520 -15.56 26.06 21.22
CA HIS A 520 -14.93 27.38 21.18
C HIS A 520 -15.21 28.09 19.85
N LEU A 521 -15.19 27.36 18.74
CA LEU A 521 -15.17 27.94 17.39
C LEU A 521 -16.51 27.86 16.65
N LYS A 522 -17.57 27.30 17.25
CA LYS A 522 -18.87 27.09 16.56
C LYS A 522 -19.43 28.36 15.93
N ALA A 523 -19.44 29.49 16.62
CA ALA A 523 -19.99 30.75 16.11
C ALA A 523 -19.21 31.26 14.89
N ILE A 524 -17.88 31.18 14.96
CA ILE A 524 -16.96 31.52 13.87
C ILE A 524 -17.20 30.63 12.65
N ILE A 525 -17.23 29.31 12.84
CA ILE A 525 -17.40 28.34 11.75
C ILE A 525 -18.78 28.49 11.08
N VAL A 526 -19.85 28.66 11.86
CA VAL A 526 -21.21 28.88 11.36
C VAL A 526 -21.26 30.14 10.50
N SER A 527 -20.68 31.25 10.97
CA SER A 527 -20.62 32.51 10.23
C SER A 527 -19.85 32.37 8.91
N ILE A 528 -18.68 31.72 8.93
CA ILE A 528 -17.89 31.46 7.71
C ILE A 528 -18.71 30.65 6.70
N PHE A 529 -19.38 29.57 7.15
CA PHE A 529 -20.13 28.69 6.26
C PHE A 529 -21.35 29.38 5.66
N ALA A 530 -22.08 30.19 6.43
CA ALA A 530 -23.18 30.99 5.92
C ALA A 530 -22.71 31.94 4.81
N VAL A 531 -21.64 32.69 5.08
CA VAL A 531 -21.07 33.66 4.11
C VAL A 531 -20.50 32.97 2.87
N CYS A 532 -19.90 31.78 2.99
CA CYS A 532 -19.49 30.97 1.85
C CYS A 532 -20.65 30.72 0.88
N ILE A 533 -21.82 30.35 1.40
CA ILE A 533 -23.00 30.05 0.59
C ILE A 533 -23.63 31.33 0.03
N GLU A 534 -23.76 32.38 0.84
CA GLU A 534 -24.31 33.68 0.42
C GLU A 534 -23.51 34.31 -0.72
N LEU A 535 -22.18 34.31 -0.63
CA LEU A 535 -21.29 34.82 -1.67
C LEU A 535 -21.12 33.87 -2.87
N GLY A 536 -21.63 32.63 -2.75
CA GLY A 536 -21.40 31.55 -3.71
C GLY A 536 -19.91 31.27 -3.90
N HIS A 537 -19.13 31.29 -2.83
CA HIS A 537 -17.66 31.20 -2.87
C HIS A 537 -17.14 30.06 -2.00
N HIS A 538 -16.37 29.16 -2.61
CA HIS A 538 -15.58 28.15 -1.90
C HIS A 538 -14.15 28.69 -1.73
N PRO A 539 -13.69 28.92 -0.48
CA PRO A 539 -12.39 29.49 -0.19
C PRO A 539 -11.23 28.88 -0.98
N ARG A 540 -10.29 29.72 -1.44
CA ARG A 540 -9.13 29.32 -2.26
C ARG A 540 -8.33 28.19 -1.61
N GLN A 541 -8.06 28.29 -0.31
CA GLN A 541 -7.31 27.28 0.44
C GLN A 541 -8.01 25.91 0.44
N TRP A 542 -9.34 25.86 0.32
CA TRP A 542 -10.11 24.61 0.26
C TRP A 542 -10.17 24.00 -1.14
N ARG A 543 -9.66 24.71 -2.16
CA ARG A 543 -9.59 24.27 -3.57
C ARG A 543 -8.23 23.66 -3.96
N SER A 544 -7.32 23.55 -3.00
CA SER A 544 -6.04 22.86 -3.16
C SER A 544 -6.11 21.43 -2.62
N ALA A 545 -5.61 20.46 -3.39
CA ALA A 545 -5.63 19.05 -3.06
C ALA A 545 -4.23 18.44 -3.04
N LYS A 546 -3.97 17.55 -2.08
CA LYS A 546 -2.83 16.63 -2.13
C LYS A 546 -3.28 15.31 -2.71
N ILE A 547 -2.85 15.00 -3.94
CA ILE A 547 -3.18 13.75 -4.62
C ILE A 547 -2.21 12.68 -4.16
N ILE A 548 -2.71 11.66 -3.48
CA ILE A 548 -1.94 10.48 -3.12
C ILE A 548 -2.24 9.34 -4.09
N VAL A 549 -1.19 8.74 -4.64
CA VAL A 549 -1.31 7.60 -5.55
C VAL A 549 -1.42 6.30 -4.75
N LEU A 550 -2.52 5.57 -4.94
CA LEU A 550 -2.74 4.27 -4.32
C LEU A 550 -2.88 3.18 -5.38
N ARG A 551 -2.24 2.03 -5.16
CA ARG A 551 -2.43 0.84 -5.99
C ARG A 551 -3.86 0.34 -5.95
N LYS A 552 -4.43 -0.04 -7.10
CA LYS A 552 -5.66 -0.81 -7.18
C LYS A 552 -5.34 -2.28 -6.83
N PRO A 553 -6.02 -2.90 -5.85
CA PRO A 553 -5.70 -4.25 -5.42
C PRO A 553 -5.77 -5.28 -6.56
N GLY A 554 -4.83 -6.23 -6.57
CA GLY A 554 -4.88 -7.43 -7.43
C GLY A 554 -4.71 -7.18 -8.92
N LYS A 555 -4.11 -6.06 -9.34
CA LYS A 555 -3.75 -5.84 -10.74
C LYS A 555 -2.56 -6.71 -11.15
N PRO A 556 -2.57 -7.31 -12.35
CA PRO A 556 -1.51 -8.21 -12.81
C PRO A 556 -0.21 -7.46 -13.07
N ASP A 557 -0.32 -6.23 -13.57
CA ASP A 557 0.81 -5.36 -13.86
C ASP A 557 0.61 -3.99 -13.20
N TYR A 558 1.64 -3.56 -12.48
CA TYR A 558 1.71 -2.26 -11.80
C TYR A 558 2.67 -1.28 -12.50
N SER A 559 3.18 -1.62 -13.69
CA SER A 559 3.85 -0.69 -14.60
C SER A 559 2.83 0.20 -15.33
N ALA A 560 1.59 -0.23 -15.48
CA ALA A 560 0.54 0.60 -16.08
C ALA A 560 0.01 1.66 -15.09
N PRO A 561 -0.01 2.97 -15.44
CA PRO A 561 -0.59 4.02 -14.59
C PRO A 561 -2.06 3.75 -14.20
N GLY A 562 -2.83 3.13 -15.09
CA GLY A 562 -4.22 2.72 -14.84
C GLY A 562 -4.41 1.68 -13.73
N ALA A 563 -3.33 1.03 -13.27
CA ALA A 563 -3.33 0.13 -12.12
C ALA A 563 -3.35 0.87 -10.76
N TYR A 564 -3.35 2.21 -10.78
CA TYR A 564 -3.40 3.06 -9.60
C TYR A 564 -4.67 3.92 -9.59
N ARG A 565 -4.97 4.51 -8.44
CA ARG A 565 -6.05 5.47 -8.26
C ARG A 565 -5.55 6.72 -7.52
N PRO A 566 -6.00 7.91 -7.89
CA PRO A 566 -5.74 9.12 -7.14
C PRO A 566 -6.68 9.20 -5.93
N ILE A 567 -6.18 9.66 -4.78
CA ILE A 567 -7.01 10.09 -3.67
C ILE A 567 -6.67 11.54 -3.35
N SER A 568 -7.66 12.43 -3.42
CA SER A 568 -7.50 13.83 -3.07
C SER A 568 -7.66 14.01 -1.56
N LEU A 569 -6.59 14.36 -0.87
CA LEU A 569 -6.65 14.85 0.51
C LEU A 569 -6.92 16.35 0.47
N LEU A 570 -8.09 16.74 0.96
CA LEU A 570 -8.59 18.12 0.98
C LEU A 570 -8.56 18.68 2.40
N ASN A 571 -8.59 20.01 2.51
CA ASN A 571 -8.75 20.72 3.78
C ASN A 571 -9.95 20.19 4.58
N THR A 572 -9.75 19.86 5.85
CA THR A 572 -10.78 19.15 6.62
C THR A 572 -11.97 20.04 7.00
N LEU A 573 -11.77 21.35 7.17
CA LEU A 573 -12.86 22.31 7.39
C LEU A 573 -13.69 22.51 6.11
N GLY A 574 -13.03 22.62 4.95
CA GLY A 574 -13.72 22.64 3.65
C GLY A 574 -14.55 21.38 3.41
N LYS A 575 -14.00 20.20 3.72
CA LYS A 575 -14.74 18.92 3.67
C LYS A 575 -15.96 18.89 4.59
N LEU A 576 -15.93 19.61 5.71
CA LEU A 576 -17.09 19.70 6.60
C LEU A 576 -18.23 20.47 5.91
N LEU A 577 -17.95 21.60 5.27
CA LEU A 577 -18.95 22.34 4.48
C LEU A 577 -19.46 21.51 3.30
N GLU A 578 -18.56 20.84 2.57
CA GLU A 578 -18.93 19.90 1.50
C GLU A 578 -19.89 18.81 2.00
N ALA A 579 -19.68 18.28 3.21
CA ALA A 579 -20.57 17.28 3.80
C ALA A 579 -21.95 17.85 4.17
N VAL A 580 -22.01 19.09 4.64
CA VAL A 580 -23.29 19.80 4.91
C VAL A 580 -24.06 19.96 3.61
N MET A 581 -23.39 20.46 2.56
CA MET A 581 -23.98 20.65 1.23
C MET A 581 -24.43 19.33 0.60
N ALA A 582 -23.63 18.27 0.74
CA ALA A 582 -23.98 16.94 0.25
C ALA A 582 -25.30 16.45 0.85
N ARG A 583 -25.46 16.56 2.18
CA ARG A 583 -26.70 16.14 2.86
C ARG A 583 -27.91 16.96 2.44
N ARG A 584 -27.75 18.27 2.24
CA ARG A 584 -28.83 19.13 1.74
C ARG A 584 -29.27 18.73 0.34
N LEU A 585 -28.31 18.52 -0.57
CA LEU A 585 -28.61 18.09 -1.94
C LEU A 585 -29.24 16.69 -1.97
N SER A 586 -28.75 15.75 -1.16
CA SER A 586 -29.38 14.43 -1.00
C SER A 586 -30.81 14.56 -0.47
N PHE A 587 -31.05 15.39 0.54
CA PHE A 587 -32.40 15.62 1.05
C PHE A 587 -33.34 16.18 -0.02
N LEU A 588 -32.90 17.19 -0.79
CA LEU A 588 -33.70 17.73 -1.89
C LEU A 588 -33.96 16.68 -2.97
N ALA A 589 -32.95 15.87 -3.31
CA ALA A 589 -33.05 14.81 -4.30
C ALA A 589 -34.13 13.77 -3.93
N GLU A 590 -34.13 13.29 -2.68
CA GLU A 590 -35.10 12.31 -2.21
C GLU A 590 -36.49 12.93 -1.99
N LYS A 591 -36.57 14.10 -1.35
CA LYS A 591 -37.85 14.76 -1.03
C LYS A 591 -38.66 15.13 -2.27
N HIS A 592 -37.97 15.54 -3.34
CA HIS A 592 -38.61 16.04 -4.56
C HIS A 592 -38.46 15.10 -5.77
N GLY A 593 -37.94 13.88 -5.57
CA GLY A 593 -37.77 12.89 -6.63
C GLY A 593 -36.90 13.38 -7.80
N LEU A 594 -35.78 14.04 -7.51
CA LEU A 594 -34.95 14.72 -8.53
C LEU A 594 -34.00 13.77 -9.29
N LEU A 595 -33.88 12.52 -8.84
CA LEU A 595 -33.02 11.50 -9.41
C LEU A 595 -33.86 10.29 -9.84
N PRO A 596 -33.51 9.62 -10.96
CA PRO A 596 -34.20 8.42 -11.41
C PRO A 596 -34.24 7.33 -10.33
N ASN A 597 -35.32 6.55 -10.28
CA ASN A 597 -35.46 5.45 -9.33
C ASN A 597 -34.44 4.32 -9.55
N SER A 598 -33.91 4.22 -10.76
CA SER A 598 -32.87 3.28 -11.21
C SER A 598 -31.44 3.76 -10.93
N GLN A 599 -31.24 4.98 -10.41
CA GLN A 599 -29.95 5.44 -9.91
C GLN A 599 -29.82 5.03 -8.44
N PHE A 600 -29.01 4.02 -8.14
CA PHE A 600 -28.84 3.48 -6.78
C PHE A 600 -27.59 4.03 -6.08
N GLY A 601 -26.56 4.42 -6.85
CA GLY A 601 -25.25 4.78 -6.30
C GLY A 601 -25.27 6.04 -5.43
N GLY A 602 -24.66 5.96 -4.25
CA GLY A 602 -24.41 7.13 -3.40
C GLY A 602 -25.65 7.76 -2.76
N ARG A 603 -26.79 7.05 -2.74
CA ARG A 603 -28.06 7.54 -2.21
C ARG A 603 -28.43 6.89 -0.87
N PRO A 604 -29.07 7.62 0.05
CA PRO A 604 -29.59 7.04 1.29
C PRO A 604 -30.61 5.93 1.02
N GLY A 605 -30.47 4.80 1.72
CA GLY A 605 -31.43 3.68 1.63
C GLY A 605 -31.41 2.89 0.32
N ARG A 606 -30.45 3.17 -0.58
CA ARG A 606 -30.27 2.44 -1.85
C ARG A 606 -29.00 1.59 -1.79
N THR A 607 -29.07 0.33 -2.20
CA THR A 607 -27.94 -0.61 -2.15
C THR A 607 -27.59 -1.18 -3.53
N THR A 608 -26.37 -1.72 -3.67
CA THR A 608 -25.97 -2.48 -4.86
C THR A 608 -26.86 -3.70 -5.07
N GLU A 609 -27.26 -4.36 -3.99
CA GLU A 609 -28.14 -5.54 -4.00
C GLU A 609 -29.52 -5.22 -4.58
N GLN A 610 -30.12 -4.07 -4.22
CA GLN A 610 -31.40 -3.65 -4.82
C GLN A 610 -31.29 -3.44 -6.34
N ALA A 611 -30.19 -2.83 -6.82
CA ALA A 611 -29.92 -2.69 -8.25
C ALA A 611 -29.86 -4.06 -8.95
N LEU A 612 -29.18 -5.03 -8.35
CA LEU A 612 -29.07 -6.39 -8.87
C LEU A 612 -30.40 -7.15 -8.81
N LEU A 613 -31.21 -6.96 -7.77
CA LEU A 613 -32.53 -7.56 -7.64
C LEU A 613 -33.51 -7.09 -8.72
N VAL A 614 -33.47 -5.80 -9.08
CA VAL A 614 -34.29 -5.26 -10.18
C VAL A 614 -33.94 -5.95 -11.50
N LEU A 615 -32.65 -6.12 -11.78
CA LEU A 615 -32.18 -6.83 -12.96
C LEU A 615 -32.56 -8.32 -12.93
N SER A 616 -32.33 -9.01 -11.81
CA SER A 616 -32.68 -10.42 -11.64
C SER A 616 -34.18 -10.66 -11.86
N SER A 617 -35.04 -9.82 -11.26
CA SER A 617 -36.49 -9.90 -11.45
C SER A 617 -36.90 -9.69 -12.91
N ALA A 618 -36.23 -8.79 -13.64
CA ALA A 618 -36.48 -8.59 -15.06
C ALA A 618 -36.09 -9.83 -15.89
N ILE A 619 -34.96 -10.48 -15.55
CA ILE A 619 -34.51 -11.71 -16.21
C ILE A 619 -35.49 -12.86 -15.96
N ASP A 620 -35.91 -13.06 -14.72
CA ASP A 620 -36.87 -14.13 -14.38
C ASP A 620 -38.21 -13.95 -15.10
N LYS A 621 -38.74 -12.71 -15.13
CA LYS A 621 -39.97 -12.38 -15.87
C LYS A 621 -39.82 -12.60 -17.37
N ALA A 622 -38.67 -12.27 -17.94
CA ALA A 622 -38.39 -12.49 -19.36
C ALA A 622 -38.35 -13.99 -19.68
N TRP A 623 -37.62 -14.77 -18.88
CA TRP A 623 -37.50 -16.21 -19.08
C TRP A 623 -38.82 -16.96 -18.87
N TYR A 624 -39.65 -16.53 -17.92
CA TYR A 624 -41.01 -17.06 -17.76
C TYR A 624 -41.84 -16.91 -19.04
N LYS A 625 -41.61 -15.83 -19.80
CA LYS A 625 -42.26 -15.56 -21.10
C LYS A 625 -41.45 -16.09 -22.30
N HIS A 626 -40.48 -16.98 -22.07
CA HIS A 626 -39.58 -17.52 -23.11
C HIS A 626 -38.80 -16.45 -23.91
N LYS A 627 -38.58 -15.28 -23.32
CA LYS A 627 -37.84 -14.16 -23.89
C LYS A 627 -36.36 -14.20 -23.52
N VAL A 628 -35.58 -13.41 -24.25
CA VAL A 628 -34.13 -13.21 -24.09
C VAL A 628 -33.86 -11.86 -23.44
N VAL A 629 -32.91 -11.82 -22.50
CA VAL A 629 -32.35 -10.56 -21.99
C VAL A 629 -30.95 -10.36 -22.54
N THR A 630 -30.70 -9.23 -23.19
CA THR A 630 -29.35 -8.81 -23.60
C THR A 630 -28.95 -7.63 -22.72
N LEU A 631 -27.83 -7.77 -22.02
CA LEU A 631 -27.28 -6.75 -21.13
C LEU A 631 -25.96 -6.23 -21.66
N ILE A 632 -25.78 -4.92 -21.57
CA ILE A 632 -24.53 -4.22 -21.85
C ILE A 632 -24.16 -3.34 -20.66
N ALA A 633 -22.90 -3.44 -20.23
CA ALA A 633 -22.32 -2.62 -19.17
C ALA A 633 -21.21 -1.73 -19.72
N PHE A 634 -21.23 -0.46 -19.34
CA PHE A 634 -20.32 0.57 -19.84
C PHE A 634 -19.41 1.09 -18.72
N ASP A 635 -18.15 1.39 -19.05
CA ASP A 635 -17.17 2.01 -18.14
C ASP A 635 -16.89 3.45 -18.58
N LEU A 636 -17.06 4.41 -17.67
CA LEU A 636 -16.79 5.84 -17.93
C LEU A 636 -15.28 6.16 -17.75
N LYS A 637 -14.63 6.70 -18.78
CA LYS A 637 -13.25 7.20 -18.67
C LYS A 637 -13.20 8.40 -17.74
N GLY A 638 -12.27 8.36 -16.79
CA GLY A 638 -12.02 9.50 -15.89
C GLY A 638 -13.17 9.85 -14.93
N ALA A 639 -14.28 9.08 -14.86
CA ALA A 639 -15.47 9.28 -14.02
C ALA A 639 -15.55 10.64 -13.26
N PHE A 640 -15.36 10.66 -11.94
CA PHE A 640 -15.41 11.88 -11.13
C PHE A 640 -14.54 13.01 -11.71
N ASN A 641 -13.29 12.72 -12.07
CA ASN A 641 -12.34 13.71 -12.58
C ASN A 641 -12.73 14.29 -13.95
N GLY A 642 -13.49 13.54 -14.75
CA GLY A 642 -13.93 13.93 -16.08
C GLY A 642 -15.23 14.74 -16.13
N VAL A 643 -15.87 15.00 -14.98
CA VAL A 643 -17.13 15.77 -14.95
C VAL A 643 -16.89 17.22 -15.38
N ASN A 644 -17.58 17.63 -16.44
CA ASN A 644 -17.56 19.01 -16.91
C ASN A 644 -18.46 19.92 -16.05
N LYS A 645 -17.92 21.08 -15.65
CA LYS A 645 -18.61 22.07 -14.81
C LYS A 645 -19.88 22.63 -15.46
N THR A 646 -19.82 23.01 -16.74
CA THR A 646 -20.94 23.60 -17.48
C THR A 646 -22.08 22.60 -17.64
N SER A 647 -21.74 21.38 -18.04
CA SER A 647 -22.71 20.27 -18.19
C SER A 647 -23.37 19.90 -16.86
N LEU A 648 -22.61 19.89 -15.75
CA LEU A 648 -23.16 19.66 -14.43
C LEU A 648 -24.13 20.77 -14.01
N ASP A 649 -23.76 22.04 -14.20
CA ASP A 649 -24.65 23.16 -13.84
C ASP A 649 -25.98 23.12 -14.61
N ALA A 650 -25.92 22.81 -15.92
CA ALA A 650 -27.11 22.61 -16.73
C ALA A 650 -28.00 21.48 -16.19
N SER A 651 -27.41 20.36 -15.76
CA SER A 651 -28.16 19.26 -15.14
C SER A 651 -28.80 19.66 -13.80
N LEU A 652 -28.07 20.39 -12.95
CA LEU A 652 -28.58 20.89 -11.68
C LEU A 652 -29.75 21.87 -11.90
N GLN A 653 -29.62 22.77 -12.88
CA GLN A 653 -30.66 23.71 -13.26
C GLN A 653 -31.93 23.00 -13.75
N ALA A 654 -31.78 22.01 -14.65
CA ALA A 654 -32.90 21.22 -15.18
C ALA A 654 -33.70 20.48 -14.09
N ARG A 655 -33.04 20.23 -12.94
CA ARG A 655 -33.59 19.56 -11.75
C ARG A 655 -33.99 20.52 -10.63
N ARG A 656 -34.12 21.83 -10.94
CA ARG A 656 -34.61 22.88 -10.02
C ARG A 656 -33.71 23.13 -8.81
N ILE A 657 -32.43 22.77 -8.90
CA ILE A 657 -31.48 23.06 -7.81
C ILE A 657 -31.29 24.58 -7.72
N PRO A 658 -31.40 25.19 -6.52
CA PRO A 658 -31.41 26.65 -6.38
C PRO A 658 -30.11 27.30 -6.85
N LEU A 659 -30.20 28.49 -7.45
CA LEU A 659 -29.06 29.23 -7.95
C LEU A 659 -27.98 29.48 -6.88
N VAL A 660 -28.37 29.69 -5.63
CA VAL A 660 -27.45 29.89 -4.50
C VAL A 660 -26.51 28.68 -4.34
N ALA A 661 -27.05 27.47 -4.35
CA ALA A 661 -26.26 26.24 -4.26
C ALA A 661 -25.40 26.05 -5.52
N ARG A 662 -25.97 26.30 -6.71
CA ARG A 662 -25.26 26.19 -7.99
C ARG A 662 -24.05 27.13 -8.08
N LYS A 663 -24.18 28.39 -7.65
CA LYS A 663 -23.07 29.36 -7.59
C LYS A 663 -21.93 28.85 -6.71
N TRP A 664 -22.24 28.32 -5.52
CA TRP A 664 -21.23 27.75 -4.63
C TRP A 664 -20.58 26.49 -5.22
N ILE A 665 -21.35 25.58 -5.83
CA ILE A 665 -20.83 24.37 -6.51
C ILE A 665 -19.91 24.77 -7.67
N ALA A 666 -20.29 25.80 -8.44
CA ALA A 666 -19.46 26.33 -9.52
C ALA A 666 -18.12 26.84 -8.98
N SER A 667 -18.10 27.52 -7.83
CA SER A 667 -16.86 27.95 -7.17
C SER A 667 -16.03 26.75 -6.66
N PHE A 668 -16.66 25.74 -6.05
CA PHE A 668 -16.01 24.50 -5.61
C PHE A 668 -15.23 23.78 -6.73
N MET A 669 -15.74 23.83 -7.98
CA MET A 669 -15.09 23.19 -9.13
C MET A 669 -14.06 24.08 -9.87
N SER A 670 -13.93 25.35 -9.51
CA SER A 670 -13.09 26.32 -10.26
C SER A 670 -11.71 26.52 -9.63
N ASP A 671 -10.71 26.90 -10.42
CA ASP A 671 -9.34 27.24 -9.98
C ASP A 671 -8.72 26.22 -9.00
N ARG A 672 -8.94 24.92 -9.28
CA ARG A 672 -8.40 23.88 -8.41
C ARG A 672 -6.92 23.71 -8.64
N HIS A 673 -6.21 23.49 -7.55
CA HIS A 673 -4.78 23.25 -7.58
C HIS A 673 -4.50 21.89 -6.96
N ALA A 674 -3.46 21.23 -7.43
CA ALA A 674 -2.99 20.02 -6.77
C ALA A 674 -1.49 19.83 -6.92
N ASN A 675 -0.96 19.03 -6.00
CA ASN A 675 0.30 18.34 -6.20
C ASN A 675 0.04 16.84 -6.10
N ILE A 676 0.89 16.05 -6.74
CA ILE A 676 0.83 14.59 -6.68
C ILE A 676 1.99 14.06 -5.84
N GLY A 677 1.70 13.07 -5.00
CA GLY A 677 2.66 12.44 -4.12
C GLY A 677 2.55 10.92 -4.14
N PHE A 678 3.69 10.26 -4.27
CA PHE A 678 3.85 8.82 -4.17
C PHE A 678 5.23 8.50 -3.61
N ASP A 679 5.34 7.36 -2.90
CA ASP A 679 6.54 7.01 -2.14
C ASP A 679 7.00 8.13 -1.18
N ASP A 680 8.14 8.77 -1.46
CA ASP A 680 8.63 9.99 -0.82
C ASP A 680 8.78 11.18 -1.77
N PHE A 681 8.39 11.02 -3.04
CA PHE A 681 8.37 12.09 -4.03
C PHE A 681 7.07 12.89 -3.99
N ARG A 682 7.19 14.18 -4.30
CA ARG A 682 6.07 15.10 -4.37
C ARG A 682 6.37 16.22 -5.36
N THR A 683 5.41 16.53 -6.23
CA THR A 683 5.52 17.69 -7.12
C THR A 683 5.22 18.99 -6.39
N GLU A 684 5.57 20.12 -7.02
CA GLU A 684 5.02 21.41 -6.65
C GLU A 684 3.51 21.46 -6.88
N THR A 685 2.86 22.44 -6.26
CA THR A 685 1.43 22.68 -6.44
C THR A 685 1.20 23.43 -7.74
N ALA A 686 0.43 22.82 -8.64
CA ALA A 686 0.12 23.38 -9.95
C ALA A 686 -1.40 23.46 -10.18
N PRO A 687 -1.88 24.32 -11.08
CA PRO A 687 -3.27 24.32 -11.51
C PRO A 687 -3.69 22.98 -12.13
N LEU A 688 -4.89 22.52 -11.82
CA LEU A 688 -5.53 21.40 -12.49
C LEU A 688 -6.37 21.92 -13.64
N VAL A 689 -5.93 21.71 -14.89
CA VAL A 689 -6.62 22.20 -16.09
C VAL A 689 -8.03 21.58 -16.22
N ASN A 690 -8.14 20.26 -16.04
CA ASN A 690 -9.41 19.52 -16.15
C ASN A 690 -9.86 18.97 -14.80
N ALA A 691 -10.21 19.89 -13.90
CA ALA A 691 -10.52 19.57 -12.53
C ALA A 691 -12.02 19.28 -12.37
N GLY A 692 -12.47 18.05 -12.66
CA GLY A 692 -13.86 17.62 -12.43
C GLY A 692 -14.25 17.56 -10.94
N LEU A 693 -14.84 16.47 -10.47
CA LEU A 693 -15.18 16.26 -9.05
C LEU A 693 -14.00 15.64 -8.28
N ALA A 694 -13.74 16.12 -7.05
CA ALA A 694 -12.60 15.65 -6.27
C ALA A 694 -12.86 14.25 -5.67
N GLN A 695 -11.98 13.29 -5.93
CA GLN A 695 -12.09 11.94 -5.39
C GLN A 695 -11.73 11.91 -3.89
N GLY A 696 -12.74 11.77 -3.05
CA GLY A 696 -12.62 11.81 -1.58
C GLY A 696 -13.38 12.96 -0.92
N SER A 697 -13.99 13.87 -1.71
CA SER A 697 -14.98 14.82 -1.22
C SER A 697 -16.31 14.12 -0.93
N PRO A 698 -17.00 14.43 0.18
CA PRO A 698 -18.34 13.92 0.47
C PRO A 698 -19.42 14.48 -0.46
N LEU A 699 -19.14 15.58 -1.18
CA LEU A 699 -20.06 16.22 -2.12
C LEU A 699 -20.06 15.55 -3.50
N SER A 700 -18.91 15.02 -3.92
CA SER A 700 -18.74 14.43 -5.26
C SER A 700 -19.78 13.36 -5.62
N PRO A 701 -20.14 12.39 -4.76
CA PRO A 701 -21.10 11.33 -5.13
C PRO A 701 -22.48 11.85 -5.54
N ILE A 702 -23.04 12.81 -4.80
CA ILE A 702 -24.38 13.35 -5.11
C ILE A 702 -24.33 14.22 -6.37
N LEU A 703 -23.26 14.99 -6.59
CA LEU A 703 -23.08 15.75 -7.83
C LEU A 703 -22.92 14.83 -9.04
N PHE A 704 -22.21 13.72 -8.90
CA PHE A 704 -22.07 12.73 -9.96
C PHE A 704 -23.41 12.04 -10.28
N ALA A 705 -24.23 11.76 -9.26
CA ALA A 705 -25.57 11.23 -9.47
C ALA A 705 -26.45 12.21 -10.27
N PHE A 706 -26.38 13.52 -9.99
CA PHE A 706 -27.05 14.55 -10.78
C PHE A 706 -26.50 14.63 -12.21
N PHE A 707 -25.19 14.56 -12.39
CA PHE A 707 -24.56 14.56 -13.72
C PHE A 707 -25.02 13.40 -14.60
N ASN A 708 -25.02 12.18 -14.05
CA ASN A 708 -25.41 10.96 -14.76
C ASN A 708 -26.92 10.76 -14.88
N ALA A 709 -27.74 11.59 -14.22
CA ALA A 709 -29.17 11.31 -14.10
C ALA A 709 -29.87 11.17 -15.47
N ASP A 710 -29.56 12.02 -16.46
CA ASP A 710 -30.17 11.92 -17.80
C ASP A 710 -29.77 10.63 -18.56
N LEU A 711 -28.59 10.08 -18.29
CA LEU A 711 -28.14 8.81 -18.89
C LEU A 711 -28.99 7.64 -18.38
N VAL A 712 -29.29 7.67 -17.08
CA VAL A 712 -29.96 6.61 -16.33
C VAL A 712 -31.49 6.72 -16.37
N ASP A 713 -32.01 7.92 -16.65
CA ASP A 713 -33.44 8.20 -16.70
C ASP A 713 -34.10 7.49 -17.89
N GLN A 714 -34.46 6.23 -17.67
CA GLN A 714 -35.10 5.33 -18.61
C GLN A 714 -36.14 4.51 -17.86
N PRO A 715 -37.30 4.23 -18.49
CA PRO A 715 -38.28 3.35 -17.89
C PRO A 715 -37.69 1.96 -17.68
N VAL A 716 -38.03 1.36 -16.53
CA VAL A 716 -37.78 -0.06 -16.26
C VAL A 716 -39.10 -0.78 -16.41
N ASP A 717 -39.27 -1.48 -17.53
CA ASP A 717 -40.52 -2.11 -17.94
C ASP A 717 -40.29 -3.51 -18.54
N SER A 718 -41.31 -4.04 -19.22
CA SER A 718 -41.26 -5.38 -19.84
C SER A 718 -40.36 -5.50 -21.07
N GLN A 719 -39.89 -4.38 -21.63
CA GLN A 719 -38.99 -4.31 -22.78
C GLN A 719 -37.53 -4.08 -22.36
N GLY A 720 -37.29 -3.77 -21.08
CA GLY A 720 -35.95 -3.64 -20.52
C GLY A 720 -35.86 -2.55 -19.45
N GLY A 721 -34.63 -2.19 -19.12
CA GLY A 721 -34.35 -1.07 -18.22
C GLY A 721 -32.88 -0.65 -18.24
N ALA A 722 -32.57 0.39 -17.49
CA ALA A 722 -31.20 0.81 -17.21
C ALA A 722 -31.03 0.98 -15.71
N SER A 723 -29.79 0.86 -15.22
CA SER A 723 -29.47 1.07 -13.83
C SER A 723 -28.04 1.60 -13.72
N ALA A 724 -27.79 2.37 -12.66
CA ALA A 724 -26.46 2.86 -12.36
C ALA A 724 -26.14 2.79 -10.87
N PHE A 725 -24.86 2.57 -10.60
CA PHE A 725 -24.27 2.71 -9.28
C PHE A 725 -22.99 3.53 -9.38
N ILE A 726 -23.08 4.83 -9.12
CA ILE A 726 -21.99 5.79 -9.35
C ILE A 726 -21.59 5.70 -10.83
N ASP A 727 -20.39 5.19 -11.14
CA ASP A 727 -19.78 5.10 -12.46
C ASP A 727 -20.15 3.82 -13.21
N ASP A 728 -20.60 2.78 -12.51
CA ASP A 728 -21.09 1.55 -13.12
C ASP A 728 -22.48 1.78 -13.72
N TYR A 729 -22.57 1.91 -15.05
CA TYR A 729 -23.83 2.03 -15.80
C TYR A 729 -24.08 0.79 -16.66
N PHE A 730 -25.29 0.22 -16.58
CA PHE A 730 -25.68 -0.90 -17.43
C PHE A 730 -27.11 -0.75 -17.94
N ARG A 731 -27.31 -1.22 -19.18
CA ARG A 731 -28.57 -1.23 -19.92
C ARG A 731 -28.91 -2.66 -20.30
N TRP A 732 -30.17 -3.04 -20.21
CA TRP A 732 -30.64 -4.32 -20.72
C TRP A 732 -31.92 -4.18 -21.53
N ARG A 733 -32.04 -4.99 -22.58
CA ARG A 733 -33.25 -5.12 -23.41
C ARG A 733 -33.82 -6.53 -23.29
N VAL A 734 -35.13 -6.63 -23.41
CA VAL A 734 -35.91 -7.87 -23.36
C VAL A 734 -36.66 -8.04 -24.67
N GLY A 735 -36.47 -9.18 -25.34
CA GLY A 735 -36.99 -9.42 -26.69
C GLY A 735 -37.21 -10.90 -26.99
N GLY A 736 -37.75 -11.21 -28.17
CA GLY A 736 -37.98 -12.59 -28.61
C GLY A 736 -36.70 -13.32 -29.03
N SER A 737 -35.69 -12.59 -29.48
CA SER A 737 -34.39 -13.10 -29.92
C SER A 737 -33.23 -12.18 -29.53
N VAL A 738 -32.01 -12.73 -29.59
CA VAL A 738 -30.78 -11.94 -29.39
C VAL A 738 -30.64 -10.86 -30.47
N GLN A 739 -30.91 -11.19 -31.72
CA GLN A 739 -30.78 -10.27 -32.86
C GLN A 739 -31.71 -9.07 -32.71
N GLU A 740 -32.97 -9.28 -32.31
CA GLU A 740 -33.91 -8.18 -32.06
C GLU A 740 -33.37 -7.21 -30.98
N ASN A 741 -32.86 -7.76 -29.88
CA ASN A 741 -32.28 -6.97 -28.80
C ASN A 741 -31.02 -6.22 -29.26
N LEU A 742 -30.13 -6.87 -30.00
CA LEU A 742 -28.91 -6.26 -30.53
C LEU A 742 -29.23 -5.12 -31.50
N SER A 743 -30.18 -5.33 -32.41
CA SER A 743 -30.63 -4.28 -33.34
C SER A 743 -31.15 -3.06 -32.58
N LYS A 744 -32.01 -3.25 -31.56
CA LYS A 744 -32.52 -2.16 -30.72
C LYS A 744 -31.44 -1.45 -29.92
N ILE A 745 -30.48 -2.20 -29.35
CA ILE A 745 -29.35 -1.60 -28.64
C ILE A 745 -28.53 -0.73 -29.61
N GLN A 746 -28.25 -1.22 -30.81
CA GLN A 746 -27.46 -0.52 -31.81
C GLN A 746 -28.18 0.70 -32.39
N SER A 747 -29.48 0.60 -32.67
CA SER A 747 -30.24 1.67 -33.33
C SER A 747 -30.82 2.71 -32.37
N GLU A 748 -31.09 2.37 -31.11
CA GLU A 748 -31.73 3.26 -30.14
C GLU A 748 -30.83 3.62 -28.96
N ASP A 749 -30.23 2.61 -28.30
CA ASP A 749 -29.52 2.84 -27.04
C ASP A 749 -28.13 3.45 -27.26
N VAL A 750 -27.34 2.95 -28.23
CA VAL A 750 -26.00 3.46 -28.56
C VAL A 750 -26.04 4.95 -28.96
N PRO A 751 -26.88 5.39 -29.93
CA PRO A 751 -26.93 6.80 -30.32
C PRO A 751 -27.33 7.72 -29.16
N ARG A 752 -28.23 7.26 -28.27
CA ARG A 752 -28.64 8.02 -27.09
C ARG A 752 -27.48 8.21 -26.11
N ILE A 753 -26.69 7.16 -25.89
CA ILE A 753 -25.53 7.18 -24.99
C ILE A 753 -24.42 8.06 -25.57
N GLU A 754 -24.14 7.96 -26.87
CA GLU A 754 -23.19 8.80 -27.57
C GLU A 754 -23.61 10.28 -27.57
N GLU A 755 -24.90 10.56 -27.75
CA GLU A 755 -25.43 11.93 -27.64
C GLU A 755 -25.31 12.49 -26.22
N TRP A 756 -25.57 11.67 -25.19
CA TRP A 756 -25.32 12.06 -23.81
C TRP A 756 -23.83 12.35 -23.56
N ALA A 757 -22.93 11.50 -24.09
CA ALA A 757 -21.49 11.69 -23.97
C ALA A 757 -21.05 13.00 -24.63
N ARG A 758 -21.49 13.26 -25.87
CA ARG A 758 -21.21 14.48 -26.64
C ARG A 758 -21.72 15.76 -25.95
N ARG A 759 -22.93 15.71 -25.39
CA ARG A 759 -23.51 16.84 -24.65
C ARG A 759 -22.76 17.13 -23.35
N THR A 760 -22.32 16.08 -22.65
CA THR A 760 -21.68 16.23 -21.34
C THR A 760 -20.17 16.45 -21.42
N GLY A 761 -19.54 16.08 -22.54
CA GLY A 761 -18.09 15.99 -22.71
C GLY A 761 -17.48 14.69 -22.18
N SER A 762 -18.33 13.72 -21.79
CA SER A 762 -17.90 12.44 -21.22
C SER A 762 -17.35 11.49 -22.29
N CYS A 763 -16.47 10.58 -21.89
CA CYS A 763 -15.92 9.54 -22.77
C CYS A 763 -16.12 8.16 -22.12
N PHE A 764 -16.43 7.14 -22.93
CA PHE A 764 -16.53 5.76 -22.47
C PHE A 764 -15.28 4.97 -22.84
N ALA A 765 -14.98 3.92 -22.07
CA ALA A 765 -13.96 2.92 -22.36
C ALA A 765 -14.60 1.76 -23.12
N ALA A 766 -14.74 1.94 -24.43
CA ALA A 766 -15.33 0.95 -25.32
C ALA A 766 -14.66 -0.43 -25.20
N GLU A 767 -13.35 -0.45 -24.97
CA GLU A 767 -12.55 -1.67 -24.76
C GLU A 767 -12.88 -2.43 -23.46
N LYS A 768 -13.59 -1.80 -22.52
CA LYS A 768 -14.04 -2.41 -21.26
C LYS A 768 -15.54 -2.64 -21.21
N THR A 769 -16.27 -2.28 -22.27
CA THR A 769 -17.70 -2.51 -22.35
C THR A 769 -17.94 -4.03 -22.38
N GLU A 770 -18.82 -4.52 -21.50
CA GLU A 770 -19.15 -5.95 -21.43
C GLU A 770 -20.55 -6.19 -21.98
N LEU A 771 -20.68 -7.11 -22.94
CA LEU A 771 -21.96 -7.58 -23.50
C LEU A 771 -22.23 -9.01 -23.03
N ILE A 772 -23.47 -9.32 -22.64
CA ILE A 772 -23.89 -10.68 -22.26
C ILE A 772 -25.34 -10.96 -22.67
N HIS A 773 -25.59 -12.16 -23.18
CA HIS A 773 -26.93 -12.69 -23.43
C HIS A 773 -27.34 -13.65 -22.33
N LEU A 774 -28.40 -13.28 -21.61
CA LEU A 774 -28.99 -14.05 -20.52
C LEU A 774 -30.21 -14.79 -21.06
N THR A 775 -30.01 -16.05 -21.45
CA THR A 775 -31.01 -16.90 -22.09
C THR A 775 -30.78 -18.38 -21.79
N ARG A 776 -31.85 -19.17 -21.80
CA ARG A 776 -31.77 -20.63 -21.65
C ARG A 776 -31.34 -21.32 -22.95
N LYS A 777 -31.51 -20.68 -24.10
CA LYS A 777 -31.17 -21.20 -25.43
C LYS A 777 -29.65 -21.17 -25.66
N LYS A 778 -29.02 -22.33 -25.85
CA LYS A 778 -27.55 -22.44 -25.93
C LYS A 778 -26.94 -21.81 -27.20
N GLY A 779 -27.65 -21.90 -28.33
CA GLY A 779 -27.16 -21.36 -29.61
C GLY A 779 -26.95 -19.84 -29.56
N GLU A 780 -27.90 -19.14 -28.95
CA GLU A 780 -27.94 -17.68 -28.87
C GLU A 780 -26.89 -17.05 -27.93
N HIS A 781 -26.13 -17.85 -27.16
CA HIS A 781 -25.23 -17.35 -26.13
C HIS A 781 -24.07 -16.48 -26.64
N ARG A 782 -23.60 -16.72 -27.86
CA ARG A 782 -22.44 -16.02 -28.44
C ARG A 782 -22.76 -15.35 -29.77
N GLU A 783 -24.04 -15.17 -30.07
CA GLU A 783 -24.47 -14.64 -31.36
C GLU A 783 -24.34 -13.12 -31.42
N GLY A 784 -23.88 -12.63 -32.56
CA GLY A 784 -23.83 -11.20 -32.88
C GLY A 784 -22.76 -10.41 -32.14
N GLN A 785 -22.82 -9.10 -32.35
CA GLN A 785 -21.95 -8.10 -31.73
C GLN A 785 -22.66 -6.75 -31.76
N ILE A 786 -22.16 -5.78 -31.00
CA ILE A 786 -22.50 -4.36 -31.18
C ILE A 786 -21.25 -3.59 -31.58
N ILE A 787 -21.44 -2.47 -32.27
CA ILE A 787 -20.39 -1.50 -32.56
C ILE A 787 -20.62 -0.30 -31.65
N PHE A 788 -19.63 0.00 -30.81
CA PHE A 788 -19.68 1.13 -29.89
C PHE A 788 -18.36 1.89 -29.93
N ASP A 789 -18.41 3.19 -30.26
CA ASP A 789 -17.22 4.03 -30.42
C ASP A 789 -16.16 3.39 -31.36
N GLY A 790 -16.64 2.83 -32.48
CA GLY A 790 -15.80 2.13 -33.47
C GLY A 790 -15.25 0.77 -33.04
N THR A 791 -15.58 0.29 -31.83
CA THR A 791 -15.11 -1.00 -31.29
C THR A 791 -16.18 -2.08 -31.39
N ASP A 792 -15.79 -3.26 -31.86
CA ASP A 792 -16.63 -4.46 -31.88
C ASP A 792 -16.72 -5.08 -30.47
N VAL A 793 -17.89 -4.95 -29.82
CA VAL A 793 -18.15 -5.56 -28.52
C VAL A 793 -18.89 -6.88 -28.73
N LYS A 794 -18.19 -7.98 -28.44
CA LYS A 794 -18.72 -9.36 -28.57
C LYS A 794 -19.24 -9.87 -27.22
N PRO A 795 -20.26 -10.76 -27.24
CA PRO A 795 -20.82 -11.31 -26.01
C PRO A 795 -19.85 -12.22 -25.25
N SER A 796 -19.75 -11.98 -23.94
CA SER A 796 -18.94 -12.76 -23.00
C SER A 796 -19.77 -13.87 -22.33
N PRO A 797 -19.17 -15.02 -21.95
CA PRO A 797 -19.84 -16.06 -21.16
C PRO A 797 -20.24 -15.59 -19.75
N THR A 798 -19.51 -14.61 -19.20
CA THR A 798 -19.78 -14.03 -17.90
C THR A 798 -19.59 -12.52 -17.89
N ALA A 799 -20.33 -11.82 -17.04
CA ALA A 799 -20.22 -10.38 -16.85
C ALA A 799 -20.21 -10.07 -15.35
N LYS A 800 -19.36 -9.14 -14.92
CA LYS A 800 -19.23 -8.81 -13.50
C LYS A 800 -19.90 -7.47 -13.19
N LEU A 801 -21.02 -7.53 -12.48
CA LEU A 801 -21.81 -6.36 -12.12
C LEU A 801 -21.86 -6.19 -10.62
N LEU A 802 -21.47 -5.01 -10.11
CA LEU A 802 -21.54 -4.63 -8.69
C LEU A 802 -20.99 -5.69 -7.72
N GLY A 803 -19.96 -6.43 -8.15
CA GLY A 803 -19.31 -7.48 -7.35
C GLY A 803 -19.90 -8.89 -7.48
N VAL A 804 -20.93 -9.10 -8.30
CA VAL A 804 -21.53 -10.40 -8.62
C VAL A 804 -21.20 -10.81 -10.06
N VAL A 805 -20.84 -12.08 -10.26
CA VAL A 805 -20.54 -12.62 -11.60
C VAL A 805 -21.78 -13.31 -12.17
N PHE A 806 -22.36 -12.73 -13.20
CA PHE A 806 -23.49 -13.27 -13.94
C PHE A 806 -22.97 -14.23 -15.01
N ASP A 807 -23.56 -15.42 -15.11
CA ASP A 807 -23.40 -16.30 -16.27
C ASP A 807 -24.68 -16.32 -17.11
N GLN A 808 -24.55 -16.71 -18.37
CA GLN A 808 -25.62 -16.71 -19.37
C GLN A 808 -26.91 -17.44 -18.94
N ARG A 809 -26.84 -18.33 -17.95
CA ARG A 809 -27.97 -19.12 -17.42
C ARG A 809 -28.21 -18.93 -15.92
N LEU A 810 -27.57 -17.95 -15.29
CA LEU A 810 -27.67 -17.70 -13.84
C LEU A 810 -27.48 -18.99 -13.00
N ARG A 811 -26.46 -19.79 -13.34
CA ARG A 811 -26.07 -20.98 -12.56
C ARG A 811 -25.18 -20.63 -11.36
N TRP A 812 -24.57 -19.45 -11.38
CA TRP A 812 -23.77 -18.84 -10.31
C TRP A 812 -22.52 -19.62 -9.91
N LYS A 813 -22.12 -20.64 -10.69
CA LYS A 813 -20.99 -21.51 -10.37
C LYS A 813 -19.69 -20.73 -10.20
N GLU A 814 -19.37 -19.86 -11.16
CA GLU A 814 -18.14 -19.07 -11.12
C GLU A 814 -18.17 -18.06 -9.95
N HIS A 815 -19.30 -17.37 -9.75
CA HIS A 815 -19.50 -16.44 -8.64
C HIS A 815 -19.24 -17.11 -7.29
N VAL A 816 -19.91 -18.24 -7.02
CA VAL A 816 -19.77 -18.99 -5.77
C VAL A 816 -18.34 -19.47 -5.56
N GLN A 817 -17.67 -19.96 -6.61
CA GLN A 817 -16.25 -20.33 -6.52
C GLN A 817 -15.34 -19.15 -6.15
N GLN A 818 -15.57 -17.97 -6.72
CA GLN A 818 -14.82 -16.75 -6.37
C GLN A 818 -15.11 -16.32 -4.92
N VAL A 819 -16.37 -16.39 -4.48
CA VAL A 819 -16.78 -16.12 -3.08
C VAL A 819 -16.08 -17.08 -2.12
N ILE A 820 -16.13 -18.39 -2.36
CA ILE A 820 -15.46 -19.42 -1.55
C ILE A 820 -13.96 -19.14 -1.48
N LYS A 821 -13.31 -18.85 -2.61
CA LYS A 821 -11.87 -18.56 -2.65
C LYS A 821 -11.52 -17.33 -1.79
N ARG A 822 -12.31 -16.26 -1.88
CA ARG A 822 -12.12 -15.03 -1.09
C ARG A 822 -12.40 -15.25 0.40
N ALA A 823 -13.49 -15.93 0.72
CA ALA A 823 -13.90 -16.23 2.09
C ALA A 823 -12.88 -17.16 2.76
N THR A 824 -12.45 -18.23 2.08
CA THR A 824 -11.41 -19.16 2.56
C THR A 824 -10.09 -18.44 2.78
N LYS A 825 -9.65 -17.60 1.84
CA LYS A 825 -8.43 -16.79 2.02
C LYS A 825 -8.51 -15.89 3.24
N THR A 826 -9.67 -15.27 3.48
CA THR A 826 -9.90 -14.40 4.64
C THR A 826 -9.96 -15.20 5.93
N ALA A 827 -10.65 -16.34 5.94
CA ALA A 827 -10.71 -17.27 7.08
C ALA A 827 -9.34 -17.83 7.47
N ILE A 828 -8.50 -18.19 6.48
CA ILE A 828 -7.12 -18.58 6.70
C ILE A 828 -6.32 -17.41 7.27
N ALA A 829 -6.49 -16.19 6.75
CA ALA A 829 -5.81 -15.02 7.29
C ALA A 829 -6.21 -14.78 8.75
N LEU A 830 -7.50 -14.85 9.10
CA LEU A 830 -7.97 -14.73 10.49
C LEU A 830 -7.41 -15.83 11.40
N SER A 831 -7.16 -17.04 10.88
CA SER A 831 -6.52 -18.10 11.65
C SER A 831 -5.07 -17.80 12.06
N GLY A 832 -4.45 -16.78 11.48
CA GLY A 832 -3.18 -16.23 11.95
C GLY A 832 -3.28 -15.53 13.31
N LEU A 833 -4.49 -15.10 13.72
CA LEU A 833 -4.75 -14.49 15.03
C LEU A 833 -4.86 -15.59 16.09
N ARG A 834 -3.72 -16.08 16.55
CA ARG A 834 -3.66 -17.07 17.63
C ARG A 834 -4.07 -16.43 18.97
N HIS A 835 -4.61 -17.25 19.86
CA HIS A 835 -4.97 -16.90 21.24
C HIS A 835 -6.14 -15.92 21.41
N LEU A 836 -7.04 -15.84 20.43
CA LEU A 836 -8.33 -15.15 20.62
C LEU A 836 -9.29 -16.02 21.42
N ARG A 837 -10.14 -15.38 22.25
CA ARG A 837 -11.30 -16.05 22.84
C ARG A 837 -12.30 -16.46 21.76
N PRO A 838 -13.07 -17.55 21.94
CA PRO A 838 -14.08 -17.98 20.97
C PRO A 838 -15.04 -16.85 20.56
N GLU A 839 -15.49 -16.03 21.52
CA GLU A 839 -16.37 -14.88 21.26
C GLU A 839 -15.75 -13.86 20.30
N GLN A 840 -14.48 -13.52 20.50
CA GLN A 840 -13.75 -12.56 19.67
C GLN A 840 -13.50 -13.11 18.26
N MET A 841 -13.17 -14.41 18.16
CA MET A 841 -13.00 -15.08 16.87
C MET A 841 -14.32 -15.17 16.10
N ARG A 842 -15.44 -15.45 16.80
CA ARG A 842 -16.79 -15.41 16.23
C ARG A 842 -17.15 -14.02 15.72
N GLN A 843 -16.87 -12.98 16.50
CA GLN A 843 -17.09 -11.59 16.09
C GLN A 843 -16.30 -11.26 14.82
N LEU A 844 -15.02 -11.65 14.74
CA LEU A 844 -14.21 -11.48 13.53
C LEU A 844 -14.72 -12.26 12.33
N TYR A 845 -15.23 -13.47 12.53
CA TYR A 845 -15.85 -14.27 11.48
C TYR A 845 -17.10 -13.58 10.90
N GLN A 846 -18.04 -13.20 11.77
CA GLN A 846 -19.28 -12.50 11.41
C GLN A 846 -19.01 -11.16 10.71
N ALA A 847 -17.87 -10.55 11.02
CA ALA A 847 -17.45 -9.28 10.48
C ALA A 847 -16.71 -9.33 9.14
N CYS A 848 -15.86 -10.35 8.94
CA CYS A 848 -14.89 -10.36 7.85
C CYS A 848 -15.12 -11.49 6.84
N VAL A 849 -15.74 -12.60 7.27
CA VAL A 849 -15.96 -13.77 6.41
C VAL A 849 -17.43 -13.87 6.01
N ALA A 850 -18.36 -13.79 6.97
CA ALA A 850 -19.80 -13.87 6.69
C ALA A 850 -20.25 -12.84 5.64
N PRO A 851 -19.84 -11.54 5.68
CA PRO A 851 -20.26 -10.58 4.68
C PRO A 851 -19.72 -10.85 3.27
N ILE A 852 -18.64 -11.64 3.13
CA ILE A 852 -18.16 -12.09 1.82
C ILE A 852 -19.08 -13.17 1.26
N VAL A 853 -19.53 -14.09 2.12
CA VAL A 853 -20.41 -15.20 1.77
C VAL A 853 -21.82 -14.71 1.50
N ASP A 854 -22.34 -13.79 2.30
CA ASP A 854 -23.74 -13.36 2.26
C ASP A 854 -24.01 -12.24 1.24
N TYR A 855 -22.96 -11.59 0.72
CA TYR A 855 -23.14 -10.45 -0.18
C TYR A 855 -23.99 -10.81 -1.41
N ALA A 856 -25.09 -10.08 -1.58
CA ALA A 856 -26.06 -10.26 -2.66
C ALA A 856 -26.68 -11.66 -2.73
N SER A 857 -26.72 -12.42 -1.63
CA SER A 857 -27.26 -13.79 -1.63
C SER A 857 -28.72 -13.84 -2.06
N THR A 858 -29.50 -12.77 -1.86
CA THR A 858 -30.88 -12.67 -2.35
C THR A 858 -31.01 -12.69 -3.87
N VAL A 859 -29.90 -12.48 -4.60
CA VAL A 859 -29.86 -12.48 -6.06
C VAL A 859 -29.46 -13.85 -6.60
N TRP A 860 -28.42 -14.47 -6.03
CA TRP A 860 -27.79 -15.66 -6.62
C TRP A 860 -28.10 -16.97 -5.89
N HIS A 861 -28.69 -16.93 -4.69
CA HIS A 861 -29.02 -18.14 -3.94
C HIS A 861 -30.52 -18.45 -4.00
N ASP A 862 -30.87 -19.66 -4.42
CA ASP A 862 -32.23 -20.22 -4.35
C ASP A 862 -32.30 -21.30 -3.26
N PRO A 863 -32.93 -21.02 -2.10
CA PRO A 863 -33.00 -21.97 -0.98
C PRO A 863 -33.65 -23.31 -1.33
N LEU A 864 -34.53 -23.35 -2.35
CA LEU A 864 -35.28 -24.55 -2.72
C LEU A 864 -34.50 -25.46 -3.68
N ARG A 865 -33.58 -24.89 -4.47
CA ARG A 865 -32.88 -25.60 -5.55
C ARG A 865 -31.40 -25.82 -5.28
N ASP A 866 -30.78 -25.01 -4.44
CA ASP A 866 -29.32 -24.87 -4.42
C ASP A 866 -28.65 -25.56 -3.21
N LYS A 867 -28.77 -26.90 -3.16
CA LYS A 867 -28.12 -27.71 -2.11
C LYS A 867 -26.60 -27.85 -2.32
N VAL A 868 -26.09 -27.66 -3.54
CA VAL A 868 -24.68 -27.89 -3.88
C VAL A 868 -23.82 -26.69 -3.47
N HIS A 869 -24.24 -25.46 -3.76
CA HIS A 869 -23.46 -24.28 -3.38
C HIS A 869 -23.40 -24.14 -1.85
N ILE A 870 -24.51 -24.42 -1.15
CA ILE A 870 -24.56 -24.43 0.33
C ILE A 870 -23.57 -25.44 0.93
N ARG A 871 -23.43 -26.65 0.39
CA ARG A 871 -22.43 -27.62 0.87
C ARG A 871 -21.01 -27.06 0.79
N HIS A 872 -20.67 -26.37 -0.29
CA HIS A 872 -19.35 -25.76 -0.44
C HIS A 872 -19.15 -24.56 0.50
N LEU A 873 -20.16 -23.70 0.67
CA LEU A 873 -20.11 -22.57 1.61
C LEU A 873 -19.99 -23.03 3.08
N ASN A 874 -20.73 -24.09 3.45
CA ASN A 874 -20.65 -24.73 4.76
C ASN A 874 -19.25 -25.29 5.04
N THR A 875 -18.49 -25.68 4.02
CA THR A 875 -17.09 -26.12 4.20
C THR A 875 -16.20 -24.97 4.68
N VAL A 876 -16.44 -23.74 4.19
CA VAL A 876 -15.73 -22.54 4.66
C VAL A 876 -16.11 -22.23 6.11
N GLN A 877 -17.41 -22.26 6.43
CA GLN A 877 -17.92 -22.00 7.79
C GLN A 877 -17.41 -23.04 8.78
N ARG A 878 -17.47 -24.34 8.44
CA ARG A 878 -16.93 -25.45 9.25
C ARG A 878 -15.47 -25.20 9.63
N ASN A 879 -14.62 -24.86 8.66
CA ASN A 879 -13.20 -24.60 8.91
C ASN A 879 -12.97 -23.46 9.90
N VAL A 880 -13.89 -22.49 9.97
CA VAL A 880 -13.83 -21.41 10.96
C VAL A 880 -14.40 -21.84 12.30
N LEU A 881 -15.53 -22.56 12.34
CA LEU A 881 -16.15 -23.05 13.57
C LEU A 881 -15.22 -23.99 14.35
N ILE A 882 -14.55 -24.92 13.66
CA ILE A 882 -13.50 -25.78 14.25
C ILE A 882 -12.47 -24.93 15.01
N ARG A 883 -12.10 -23.77 14.47
CA ARG A 883 -11.09 -22.89 15.08
C ARG A 883 -11.66 -22.04 16.21
N ILE A 884 -12.88 -21.54 16.05
CA ILE A 884 -13.58 -20.79 17.12
C ILE A 884 -13.69 -21.66 18.37
N LEU A 885 -14.10 -22.91 18.20
CA LEU A 885 -14.35 -23.86 19.29
C LEU A 885 -13.10 -24.66 19.70
N SER A 886 -11.99 -24.51 18.98
CA SER A 886 -10.81 -25.38 19.11
C SER A 886 -11.14 -26.88 19.05
N ALA A 887 -12.14 -27.24 18.24
CA ALA A 887 -12.64 -28.59 18.09
C ALA A 887 -11.71 -29.45 17.21
N PHE A 888 -11.81 -30.78 17.33
CA PHE A 888 -11.11 -31.69 16.41
C PHE A 888 -11.71 -31.63 15.00
N ARG A 889 -10.88 -31.88 13.97
CA ARG A 889 -11.34 -31.91 12.57
C ARG A 889 -12.37 -33.00 12.29
N THR A 890 -12.46 -34.00 13.16
CA THR A 890 -13.38 -35.14 13.10
C THR A 890 -14.78 -34.84 13.65
N VAL A 891 -14.97 -33.74 14.40
CA VAL A 891 -16.28 -33.38 14.98
C VAL A 891 -17.31 -33.12 13.88
N ALA A 892 -18.50 -33.70 13.96
CA ALA A 892 -19.54 -33.53 12.94
C ALA A 892 -19.93 -32.05 12.76
N THR A 893 -20.23 -31.63 11.52
CA THR A 893 -20.55 -30.21 11.24
C THR A 893 -21.81 -29.74 11.96
N ALA A 894 -22.78 -30.62 12.18
CA ALA A 894 -24.00 -30.29 12.92
C ALA A 894 -23.75 -30.03 14.42
N THR A 895 -22.61 -30.49 14.96
CA THR A 895 -22.22 -30.31 16.37
C THR A 895 -21.41 -29.04 16.60
N LEU A 896 -20.76 -28.53 15.54
CA LEU A 896 -20.00 -27.28 15.55
C LEU A 896 -20.92 -26.08 15.36
#